data_AF-A0A352DVV4-F1
#
_entry.id   AF-A0A352DVV4-F1
#
_cell.length_a   1.000
_cell.length_b   1.000
_cell.length_c   1.000
_cell.angle_alpha   90.00
_cell.angle_beta   90.00
_cell.angle_gamma   90.00
#
_symmetry.space_group_name_H-M   'P 1'
#
loop_
_entity.id
_entity.type
_entity.pdbx_description
1 polymer ?
#
loop_
_entity_poly.entity_id
_entity_poly.type
_entity_poly.pdbx_seq_one_letter_code
_entity_poly.pdbx_strand_id
1 'polypeptide(L)'
;MVAAFVACTTTLVAAPPNVVVIVADDLGFSDLGAYGGEIETPHLDRLARGGLRFTQGYSTARCWPSRGALLTGYYAQAIRRDALPGGKGGSQSRRPSWARLLPELLAPAGYRSYHSGKWHVDGQPLEAGFHRSLQIEGGQNDFFDPQGITVDGEPIEGGDRFYVTTAVGDHAAACLREHAASHAAQPFFSYVAFTSPHFPLHAPADVVARYTARYAAGWDALRAARFRRLLDGGVVSASLAPLEPDVGPPYQPKPEVLARLGPGEVDRPRPWSDLTTEQQSFQAAKMAIHAAMIELMDRAVGTIIAQIEAMNALDDTLILFVSDNGASAEIMIRGKGHDPALPPGSAGTYLCLGPGFSSVANTPFRRHKTWVHEGGIASPWIVHWPGGGAAAGGLRAQPVHVIDVAPTVLEVAGVTAPVEHDGAAVPPMQGRSFARAIADASAPPAHDALWWCHEGHRAVRVGDWKLVAERNRPWELYDLARDRTETRNRASAEPERVDALEAEWNRIAEECRALAASDGSEARAHPQPRARAPKTGAAAPARRPNVVVIFADDMGYGDPGCYGGTAAATPHIDRLAREGVRFTDFHVAQAVCSASRAALLTGCYPNRIGISGALGPSSRHGLAASETTLAELLRDRGYRTAAVGKWHLGHHPPFLPVHHGFDEYLGLPYSNDMWPHHPEARPGTYPTLPLIEGDRVIDADVTPEDQATLTARYAERAVAFIEGAAAAEDRRPFFLYLAHAMPHVPLFAGDAFRGTAPGGLYGDVLAEIDASVGAILAALDRTGHADDTLVLFTSDNGPWLSYGTHAGSAGDLREGKGTCFEGGVRVPCVARLPGAIPAGTVSDEPLMTIDILPTIAGLTGDSLPRDETGHCLVDGRRIDGHDRWAAFVGRADAGREPVYAFWYADNELQAVRSGDWKLFFPHTSRSMEGQTAGTDGRPGKYRPLPVGRCLYDLAGDRQERHDVAADHPDVVARLEAIAEAARAELGDSLTKRTGAGVRPADRV
;
A
#
# COMPACT_ATOMS: atom_id res chain seq x y z
N MET A 1 -72.34 18.94 -24.95
CA MET A 1 -71.40 20.04 -24.72
C MET A 1 -70.85 19.88 -23.29
N VAL A 2 -69.86 18.99 -23.11
CA VAL A 2 -69.20 18.78 -21.81
C VAL A 2 -67.73 19.08 -22.04
N ALA A 3 -67.29 20.22 -21.52
CA ALA A 3 -65.91 20.69 -21.61
C ALA A 3 -65.06 19.95 -20.57
N ALA A 4 -64.00 19.32 -21.03
CA ALA A 4 -62.95 18.76 -20.18
C ALA A 4 -62.06 19.91 -19.68
N PHE A 5 -62.08 20.15 -18.37
CA PHE A 5 -61.10 20.99 -17.70
C PHE A 5 -59.84 20.15 -17.45
N VAL A 6 -58.79 20.40 -18.22
CA VAL A 6 -57.43 19.95 -17.89
C VAL A 6 -56.85 20.98 -16.93
N ALA A 7 -56.70 20.59 -15.67
CA ALA A 7 -55.98 21.38 -14.68
C ALA A 7 -54.47 21.27 -14.97
N CYS A 8 -53.90 22.32 -15.56
CA CYS A 8 -52.45 22.52 -15.56
C CYS A 8 -52.02 22.90 -14.13
N THR A 9 -51.56 21.92 -13.35
CA THR A 9 -50.72 22.19 -12.19
C THR A 9 -49.31 22.50 -12.69
N THR A 10 -49.02 23.77 -12.96
CA THR A 10 -47.64 24.26 -12.98
C THR A 10 -47.11 24.19 -11.55
N THR A 11 -46.39 23.12 -11.23
CA THR A 11 -45.46 23.13 -10.10
C THR A 11 -44.40 24.20 -10.39
N LEU A 12 -44.43 25.32 -9.67
CA LEU A 12 -43.29 26.23 -9.57
C LEU A 12 -42.14 25.41 -8.98
N VAL A 13 -41.24 24.92 -9.83
CA VAL A 13 -39.94 24.41 -9.39
C VAL A 13 -39.17 25.64 -8.92
N ALA A 14 -38.77 25.69 -7.64
CA ALA A 14 -37.93 26.75 -7.12
C ALA A 14 -36.66 26.86 -7.97
N ALA A 15 -36.20 28.08 -8.26
CA ALA A 15 -34.96 28.28 -9.01
C ALA A 15 -33.79 27.62 -8.25
N PRO A 16 -32.83 26.99 -8.96
CA PRO A 16 -31.67 26.38 -8.32
C PRO A 16 -30.79 27.46 -7.67
N PRO A 17 -30.21 27.20 -6.48
CA PRO A 17 -29.45 28.20 -5.74
C PRO A 17 -28.10 28.47 -6.40
N ASN A 18 -27.54 29.64 -6.13
CA ASN A 18 -26.13 29.89 -6.44
C ASN A 18 -25.23 29.12 -5.48
N VAL A 19 -24.00 28.82 -5.89
CA VAL A 19 -23.05 28.05 -5.08
C VAL A 19 -21.68 28.71 -5.09
N VAL A 20 -21.11 28.89 -3.90
CA VAL A 20 -19.72 29.35 -3.70
C VAL A 20 -19.01 28.37 -2.79
N VAL A 21 -17.93 27.76 -3.29
CA VAL A 21 -17.04 26.91 -2.49
C VAL A 21 -15.71 27.61 -2.33
N ILE A 22 -15.36 27.92 -1.08
CA ILE A 22 -14.13 28.60 -0.68
C ILE A 22 -13.22 27.60 0.02
N VAL A 23 -11.99 27.45 -0.47
CA VAL A 23 -11.00 26.51 0.05
C VAL A 23 -9.75 27.26 0.51
N ALA A 24 -9.38 27.10 1.78
CA ALA A 24 -8.09 27.53 2.33
C ALA A 24 -7.04 26.40 2.22
N ASP A 25 -5.77 26.75 2.04
CA ASP A 25 -4.65 25.83 1.80
C ASP A 25 -3.76 25.74 3.05
N ASP A 26 -3.78 24.59 3.74
CA ASP A 26 -3.07 24.35 5.02
C ASP A 26 -3.53 25.18 6.24
N LEU A 27 -4.79 25.63 6.29
CA LEU A 27 -5.36 26.29 7.46
C LEU A 27 -5.67 25.27 8.56
N GLY A 28 -5.22 25.50 9.80
CA GLY A 28 -5.49 24.60 10.90
C GLY A 28 -6.94 24.64 11.40
N PHE A 29 -7.37 23.55 12.03
CA PHE A 29 -8.74 23.40 12.57
C PHE A 29 -9.19 24.58 13.43
N SER A 30 -8.30 25.13 14.25
CA SER A 30 -8.61 26.16 15.25
C SER A 30 -8.02 27.54 14.95
N ASP A 31 -7.63 27.79 13.70
CA ASP A 31 -7.08 29.10 13.31
C ASP A 31 -8.16 30.20 13.27
N LEU A 32 -9.37 29.87 12.83
CA LEU A 32 -10.48 30.83 12.71
C LEU A 32 -11.09 31.17 14.06
N GLY A 33 -11.56 32.41 14.23
CA GLY A 33 -12.29 32.84 15.43
C GLY A 33 -13.50 31.94 15.72
N ALA A 34 -14.28 31.60 14.68
CA ALA A 34 -15.42 30.68 14.74
C ALA A 34 -15.07 29.25 15.16
N TYR A 35 -13.78 28.89 15.18
CA TYR A 35 -13.23 27.61 15.64
C TYR A 35 -12.22 27.81 16.80
N GLY A 36 -12.38 28.88 17.58
CA GLY A 36 -11.62 29.10 18.83
C GLY A 36 -10.25 29.75 18.66
N GLY A 37 -9.92 30.21 17.45
CA GLY A 37 -8.72 30.97 17.15
C GLY A 37 -8.77 32.42 17.64
N GLU A 38 -7.60 33.04 17.71
CA GLU A 38 -7.41 34.47 18.01
C GLU A 38 -7.13 35.32 16.78
N ILE A 39 -7.10 34.72 15.59
CA ILE A 39 -6.82 35.43 14.35
C ILE A 39 -8.06 36.24 13.96
N GLU A 40 -7.87 37.46 13.46
CA GLU A 40 -8.98 38.32 13.07
C GLU A 40 -9.61 37.80 11.77
N THR A 41 -10.72 37.06 11.88
CA THR A 41 -11.47 36.50 10.75
C THR A 41 -12.94 36.96 10.75
N PRO A 42 -13.23 38.27 10.80
CA PRO A 42 -14.58 38.79 11.00
C PRO A 42 -15.58 38.38 9.92
N HIS A 43 -15.16 38.15 8.67
CA HIS A 43 -16.06 37.78 7.58
C HIS A 43 -16.46 36.30 7.64
N LEU A 44 -15.51 35.39 7.84
CA LEU A 44 -15.80 33.98 8.08
C LEU A 44 -16.57 33.79 9.38
N ASP A 45 -16.25 34.54 10.43
CA ASP A 45 -17.01 34.51 11.68
C ASP A 45 -18.45 35.02 11.48
N ARG A 46 -18.66 36.00 10.59
CA ARG A 46 -20.01 36.45 10.21
C ARG A 46 -20.76 35.36 9.48
N LEU A 47 -20.14 34.68 8.51
CA LEU A 47 -20.76 33.54 7.83
C LEU A 47 -21.10 32.41 8.81
N ALA A 48 -20.23 32.11 9.77
CA ALA A 48 -20.48 31.10 10.79
C ALA A 48 -21.62 31.48 11.76
N ARG A 49 -21.77 32.77 12.09
CA ARG A 49 -22.90 33.26 12.91
C ARG A 49 -24.21 33.32 12.14
N GLY A 50 -24.18 33.67 10.85
CA GLY A 50 -25.36 33.71 9.98
C GLY A 50 -25.77 32.34 9.42
N GLY A 51 -24.84 31.39 9.39
CA GLY A 51 -25.02 30.01 8.94
C GLY A 51 -24.72 29.01 10.05
N LEU A 52 -24.14 27.87 9.71
CA LEU A 52 -23.79 26.80 10.65
C LEU A 52 -22.35 26.33 10.49
N ARG A 53 -21.87 25.55 11.45
CA ARG A 53 -20.55 24.93 11.47
C ARG A 53 -20.67 23.43 11.68
N PHE A 54 -19.90 22.64 10.93
CA PHE A 54 -19.72 21.23 11.23
C PHE A 54 -18.57 21.05 12.20
N THR A 55 -18.84 20.47 13.36
CA THR A 55 -17.77 20.16 14.30
C THR A 55 -16.92 19.02 13.79
N GLN A 56 -17.46 18.12 12.95
CA GLN A 56 -16.79 16.93 12.38
C GLN A 56 -16.68 17.01 10.84
N GLY A 57 -16.10 18.10 10.34
CA GLY A 57 -15.79 18.25 8.91
C GLY A 57 -14.40 17.70 8.55
N TYR A 58 -14.33 16.90 7.50
CA TYR A 58 -13.12 16.18 7.10
C TYR A 58 -12.69 16.46 5.66
N SER A 59 -11.39 16.60 5.49
CA SER A 59 -10.69 16.62 4.22
C SER A 59 -9.78 15.39 4.11
N THR A 60 -9.04 15.27 3.01
CA THR A 60 -7.90 14.33 2.96
C THR A 60 -6.70 14.94 3.69
N ALA A 61 -5.60 14.19 3.82
CA ALA A 61 -4.39 14.68 4.49
C ALA A 61 -3.51 15.60 3.64
N ARG A 62 -3.92 15.93 2.40
CA ARG A 62 -3.11 16.71 1.45
C ARG A 62 -3.99 17.51 0.47
N CYS A 63 -3.40 18.53 -0.15
CA CYS A 63 -4.16 19.50 -0.95
C CYS A 63 -4.71 18.96 -2.28
N TRP A 64 -3.88 18.31 -3.12
CA TRP A 64 -4.34 17.80 -4.42
C TRP A 64 -5.37 16.65 -4.33
N PRO A 65 -5.28 15.69 -3.37
CA PRO A 65 -6.30 14.67 -3.20
C PRO A 65 -7.63 15.29 -2.75
N SER A 66 -7.61 16.23 -1.79
CA SER A 66 -8.82 16.91 -1.32
C SER A 66 -9.53 17.67 -2.43
N ARG A 67 -8.81 18.41 -3.27
CA ARG A 67 -9.39 19.19 -4.37
C ARG A 67 -10.01 18.28 -5.45
N GLY A 68 -9.34 17.17 -5.77
CA GLY A 68 -9.89 16.14 -6.66
C GLY A 68 -11.15 15.49 -6.09
N ALA A 69 -11.13 15.14 -4.80
CA ALA A 69 -12.27 14.55 -4.12
C ALA A 69 -13.48 15.50 -4.05
N LEU A 70 -13.23 16.76 -3.69
CA LEU A 70 -14.24 17.81 -3.58
C LEU A 70 -15.01 18.03 -4.87
N LEU A 71 -14.29 18.13 -5.99
CA LEU A 71 -14.89 18.48 -7.28
C LEU A 71 -15.48 17.29 -8.03
N THR A 72 -15.27 16.04 -7.58
CA THR A 72 -15.77 14.85 -8.28
C THR A 72 -16.79 14.05 -7.48
N GLY A 73 -16.73 14.11 -6.15
CA GLY A 73 -17.57 13.29 -5.28
C GLY A 73 -17.04 11.87 -5.03
N TYR A 74 -15.78 11.59 -5.36
CA TYR A 74 -15.13 10.29 -5.17
C TYR A 74 -13.91 10.42 -4.28
N TYR A 75 -13.51 9.34 -3.61
CA TYR A 75 -12.20 9.33 -2.96
C TYR A 75 -11.10 9.58 -3.99
N ALA A 76 -10.07 10.34 -3.62
CA ALA A 76 -9.01 10.74 -4.53
C ALA A 76 -8.30 9.53 -5.18
N GLN A 77 -8.23 8.42 -4.46
CA GLN A 77 -7.67 7.15 -4.90
C GLN A 77 -8.49 6.54 -6.04
N ALA A 78 -9.83 6.55 -5.93
CA ALA A 78 -10.74 6.05 -6.96
C ALA A 78 -10.61 6.80 -8.30
N ILE A 79 -10.18 8.06 -8.26
CA ILE A 79 -9.97 8.90 -9.44
C ILE A 79 -8.50 9.10 -9.78
N ARG A 80 -7.59 8.28 -9.25
CA ARG A 80 -6.12 8.34 -9.49
C ARG A 80 -5.45 9.65 -9.02
N ARG A 81 -6.16 10.52 -8.30
CA ARG A 81 -5.59 11.77 -7.73
C ARG A 81 -4.87 11.56 -6.41
N ASP A 82 -4.89 10.35 -5.86
CA ASP A 82 -3.94 9.90 -4.86
C ASP A 82 -3.66 8.40 -5.06
N ALA A 83 -2.60 7.89 -4.44
CA ALA A 83 -2.21 6.49 -4.59
C ALA A 83 -2.59 5.67 -3.34
N LEU A 84 -3.12 4.47 -3.58
CA LEU A 84 -3.08 3.39 -2.59
C LEU A 84 -1.67 2.77 -2.58
N PRO A 85 -1.21 2.17 -1.47
CA PRO A 85 0.04 1.44 -1.44
C PRO A 85 0.14 0.45 -2.62
N GLY A 86 1.22 0.54 -3.40
CA GLY A 86 1.43 -0.29 -4.60
C GLY A 86 0.58 0.07 -5.84
N GLY A 87 -0.29 1.09 -5.77
CA GLY A 87 -1.13 1.55 -6.88
C GLY A 87 -0.57 2.78 -7.62
N LYS A 88 -1.09 3.05 -8.83
CA LYS A 88 -0.77 4.27 -9.59
C LYS A 88 -1.70 5.41 -9.15
N GLY A 89 -1.17 6.61 -8.97
CA GLY A 89 -1.93 7.80 -8.63
C GLY A 89 -1.02 8.93 -8.16
N GLY A 90 -1.60 10.10 -7.91
CA GLY A 90 -0.90 11.25 -7.34
C GLY A 90 -1.13 12.55 -8.11
N SER A 91 -0.40 13.60 -7.74
CA SER A 91 -0.61 14.96 -8.25
C SER A 91 -0.45 15.10 -9.77
N GLN A 92 0.33 14.20 -10.40
CA GLN A 92 0.60 14.18 -11.83
C GLN A 92 -0.28 13.18 -12.62
N SER A 93 -1.07 12.36 -11.93
CA SER A 93 -1.89 11.34 -12.58
C SER A 93 -3.17 11.93 -13.15
N ARG A 94 -3.56 11.47 -14.35
CA ARG A 94 -4.83 11.87 -14.99
C ARG A 94 -6.00 11.11 -14.40
N ARG A 95 -7.12 11.80 -14.18
CA ARG A 95 -8.37 11.17 -13.75
C ARG A 95 -8.95 10.27 -14.84
N PRO A 96 -9.67 9.20 -14.48
CA PRO A 96 -10.51 8.48 -15.43
C PRO A 96 -11.51 9.43 -16.12
N SER A 97 -11.84 9.17 -17.38
CA SER A 97 -12.75 10.03 -18.17
C SER A 97 -14.16 10.13 -17.58
N TRP A 98 -14.65 9.07 -16.93
CA TRP A 98 -15.96 9.05 -16.27
C TRP A 98 -16.00 9.95 -15.02
N ALA A 99 -14.86 10.27 -14.42
CA ALA A 99 -14.78 11.11 -13.24
C ALA A 99 -14.84 12.58 -13.65
N ARG A 100 -16.00 13.08 -14.08
CA ARG A 100 -16.17 14.49 -14.48
C ARG A 100 -16.16 15.43 -13.29
N LEU A 101 -15.77 16.68 -13.52
CA LEU A 101 -15.76 17.71 -12.48
C LEU A 101 -17.14 18.36 -12.34
N LEU A 102 -17.46 18.77 -11.12
CA LEU A 102 -18.69 19.45 -10.74
C LEU A 102 -19.16 20.58 -11.70
N PRO A 103 -18.30 21.53 -12.16
CA PRO A 103 -18.70 22.53 -13.16
C PRO A 103 -19.27 21.92 -14.45
N GLU A 104 -18.73 20.78 -14.90
CA GLU A 104 -19.22 20.09 -16.09
C GLU A 104 -20.58 19.44 -15.86
N LEU A 105 -20.80 18.91 -14.65
CA LEU A 105 -22.06 18.29 -14.25
C LEU A 105 -23.17 19.31 -14.04
N LEU A 106 -22.83 20.55 -13.67
CA LEU A 106 -23.79 21.65 -13.47
C LEU A 106 -24.15 22.38 -14.79
N ALA A 107 -23.30 22.30 -15.82
CA ALA A 107 -23.52 22.99 -17.08
C ALA A 107 -24.89 22.68 -17.75
N PRO A 108 -25.40 21.44 -17.79
CA PRO A 108 -26.72 21.13 -18.34
C PRO A 108 -27.88 21.80 -17.58
N ALA A 109 -27.68 22.16 -16.31
CA ALA A 109 -28.66 22.90 -15.51
C ALA A 109 -28.57 24.42 -15.67
N GLY A 110 -27.75 24.90 -16.62
CA GLY A 110 -27.62 26.32 -16.94
C GLY A 110 -26.68 27.11 -16.03
N TYR A 111 -25.89 26.43 -15.20
CA TYR A 111 -24.90 27.10 -14.35
C TYR A 111 -23.77 27.72 -15.16
N ARG A 112 -23.39 28.93 -14.78
CA ARG A 112 -22.08 29.49 -15.15
C ARG A 112 -21.07 29.24 -14.04
N SER A 113 -19.96 28.62 -14.41
CA SER A 113 -18.92 28.21 -13.48
C SER A 113 -17.69 29.12 -13.54
N TYR A 114 -17.15 29.51 -12.39
CA TYR A 114 -15.97 30.39 -12.25
C TYR A 114 -14.92 29.77 -11.33
N HIS A 115 -13.65 29.84 -11.70
CA HIS A 115 -12.52 29.38 -10.89
C HIS A 115 -11.61 30.56 -10.50
N SER A 116 -11.10 30.58 -9.27
CA SER A 116 -10.12 31.58 -8.83
C SER A 116 -9.11 30.98 -7.85
N GLY A 117 -7.85 30.88 -8.25
CA GLY A 117 -6.72 30.53 -7.40
C GLY A 117 -6.00 29.23 -7.78
N LYS A 118 -5.63 28.45 -6.75
CA LYS A 118 -4.84 27.22 -6.86
C LYS A 118 -5.67 26.09 -7.42
N TRP A 119 -5.27 25.60 -8.59
CA TRP A 119 -5.96 24.50 -9.26
C TRP A 119 -5.64 23.14 -8.61
N HIS A 120 -4.42 22.65 -8.81
CA HIS A 120 -3.90 21.39 -8.24
C HIS A 120 -4.73 20.12 -8.54
N VAL A 121 -5.54 20.17 -9.59
CA VAL A 121 -6.21 19.04 -10.24
C VAL A 121 -5.55 18.85 -11.62
N ASP A 122 -5.76 17.72 -12.28
CA ASP A 122 -5.28 17.51 -13.66
C ASP A 122 -6.10 18.32 -14.69
N GLY A 123 -5.51 18.60 -15.85
CA GLY A 123 -6.11 19.41 -16.91
C GLY A 123 -6.15 20.91 -16.59
N GLN A 124 -6.70 21.71 -17.51
CA GLN A 124 -6.88 23.14 -17.32
C GLN A 124 -8.31 23.47 -16.83
N PRO A 125 -8.50 24.45 -15.93
CA PRO A 125 -9.83 24.82 -15.43
C PRO A 125 -10.83 25.17 -16.55
N LEU A 126 -10.39 25.91 -17.59
CA LEU A 126 -11.29 26.29 -18.69
C LEU A 126 -11.80 25.07 -19.48
N GLU A 127 -10.94 24.07 -19.68
CA GLU A 127 -11.31 22.80 -20.33
C GLU A 127 -12.20 21.93 -19.42
N ALA A 128 -12.11 22.14 -18.11
CA ALA A 128 -12.91 21.48 -17.09
C ALA A 128 -14.29 22.14 -16.84
N GLY A 129 -14.78 22.98 -17.75
CA GLY A 129 -16.13 23.57 -17.68
C GLY A 129 -16.22 24.90 -16.92
N PHE A 130 -15.09 25.49 -16.52
CA PHE A 130 -15.07 26.86 -16.01
C PHE A 130 -15.09 27.88 -17.15
N HIS A 131 -15.94 28.90 -17.05
CA HIS A 131 -16.07 29.95 -18.05
C HIS A 131 -15.01 31.04 -17.91
N ARG A 132 -14.58 31.30 -16.68
CA ARG A 132 -13.48 32.20 -16.34
C ARG A 132 -12.59 31.54 -15.29
N SER A 133 -11.29 31.79 -15.36
CA SER A 133 -10.32 31.19 -14.45
C SER A 133 -9.15 32.12 -14.18
N LEU A 134 -8.91 32.44 -12.91
CA LEU A 134 -7.57 32.83 -12.45
C LEU A 134 -6.87 31.56 -11.96
N GLN A 135 -5.74 31.21 -12.57
CA GLN A 135 -4.99 30.00 -12.27
C GLN A 135 -3.59 30.33 -11.78
N ILE A 136 -3.17 29.63 -10.72
CA ILE A 136 -1.81 29.67 -10.20
C ILE A 136 -1.09 28.38 -10.63
N GLU A 137 -0.13 28.49 -11.54
CA GLU A 137 0.66 27.38 -12.09
C GLU A 137 1.89 27.04 -11.23
N GLY A 138 2.29 25.76 -11.20
CA GLY A 138 3.55 25.32 -10.55
C GLY A 138 3.60 25.43 -9.01
N GLY A 139 2.50 25.85 -8.37
CA GLY A 139 2.44 26.11 -6.93
C GLY A 139 3.04 27.48 -6.56
N GLN A 140 2.49 28.13 -5.53
CA GLN A 140 2.94 29.46 -5.14
C GLN A 140 4.30 29.41 -4.43
N ASN A 141 5.28 30.13 -4.97
CA ASN A 141 6.62 30.26 -4.36
C ASN A 141 6.93 31.68 -3.86
N ASP A 142 6.05 32.66 -4.10
CA ASP A 142 6.20 34.04 -3.58
C ASP A 142 4.85 34.79 -3.63
N PHE A 143 4.26 35.16 -2.49
CA PHE A 143 2.93 35.82 -2.50
C PHE A 143 2.93 37.26 -3.03
N PHE A 144 4.09 37.86 -3.26
CA PHE A 144 4.23 39.21 -3.80
C PHE A 144 4.56 39.23 -5.30
N ASP A 145 4.67 38.07 -5.93
CA ASP A 145 5.05 37.93 -7.34
C ASP A 145 3.89 37.36 -8.18
N PRO A 146 3.45 38.04 -9.25
CA PRO A 146 2.44 37.53 -10.17
C PRO A 146 2.95 36.39 -11.08
N GLN A 147 4.24 36.09 -11.07
CA GLN A 147 4.83 35.07 -11.94
C GLN A 147 4.12 33.71 -11.79
N GLY A 148 3.70 33.14 -12.92
CA GLY A 148 2.97 31.87 -12.97
C GLY A 148 1.47 31.99 -12.72
N ILE A 149 0.93 33.21 -12.67
CA ILE A 149 -0.51 33.46 -12.52
C ILE A 149 -1.08 33.94 -13.83
N THR A 150 -2.15 33.28 -14.28
CA THR A 150 -2.87 33.60 -15.51
C THR A 150 -4.34 33.88 -15.22
N VAL A 151 -4.95 34.78 -16.00
CA VAL A 151 -6.40 34.95 -16.11
C VAL A 151 -6.80 34.53 -17.51
N ASP A 152 -7.63 33.49 -17.59
CA ASP A 152 -8.11 32.89 -18.82
C ASP A 152 -6.99 32.46 -19.80
N GLY A 153 -5.85 32.03 -19.24
CA GLY A 153 -4.66 31.63 -19.99
C GLY A 153 -3.66 32.77 -20.25
N GLU A 154 -4.05 34.02 -20.00
CA GLU A 154 -3.19 35.19 -20.20
C GLU A 154 -2.46 35.57 -18.89
N PRO A 155 -1.12 35.70 -18.88
CA PRO A 155 -0.38 36.15 -17.71
C PRO A 155 -0.87 37.50 -17.20
N ILE A 156 -0.94 37.66 -15.87
CA ILE A 156 -1.26 38.95 -15.26
C ILE A 156 -0.01 39.77 -14.98
N GLU A 157 -0.14 41.09 -15.06
CA GLU A 157 0.89 42.02 -14.60
C GLU A 157 0.66 42.38 -13.12
N GLY A 158 1.74 42.38 -12.34
CA GLY A 158 1.73 42.82 -10.95
C GLY A 158 2.20 44.26 -10.84
N GLY A 159 1.53 45.06 -10.02
CA GLY A 159 2.03 46.36 -9.56
C GLY A 159 2.72 46.25 -8.20
N ASP A 160 3.23 47.38 -7.70
CA ASP A 160 3.96 47.47 -6.40
C ASP A 160 3.19 46.94 -5.19
N ARG A 161 1.86 46.80 -5.30
CA ARG A 161 0.96 46.31 -4.23
C ARG A 161 0.34 44.95 -4.54
N PHE A 162 0.89 44.21 -5.49
CA PHE A 162 0.41 42.88 -5.82
C PHE A 162 0.53 41.94 -4.60
N TYR A 163 -0.54 41.22 -4.32
CA TYR A 163 -0.55 40.14 -3.35
C TYR A 163 -1.53 39.06 -3.82
N VAL A 164 -1.04 37.82 -3.92
CA VAL A 164 -1.77 36.70 -4.55
C VAL A 164 -3.15 36.50 -3.95
N THR A 165 -3.26 36.48 -2.62
CA THR A 165 -4.54 36.28 -1.92
C THR A 165 -5.58 37.35 -2.27
N THR A 166 -5.14 38.60 -2.41
CA THR A 166 -6.02 39.71 -2.80
C THR A 166 -6.45 39.55 -4.26
N ALA A 167 -5.53 39.22 -5.16
CA ALA A 167 -5.83 39.01 -6.58
C ALA A 167 -6.86 37.87 -6.80
N VAL A 168 -6.76 36.79 -6.02
CA VAL A 168 -7.75 35.69 -6.05
C VAL A 168 -9.15 36.17 -5.64
N GLY A 169 -9.26 36.93 -4.53
CA GLY A 169 -10.54 37.48 -4.07
C GLY A 169 -11.14 38.49 -5.04
N ASP A 170 -10.30 39.39 -5.57
CA ASP A 170 -10.70 40.41 -6.53
C ASP A 170 -11.19 39.79 -7.85
N HIS A 171 -10.51 38.77 -8.35
CA HIS A 171 -10.94 38.04 -9.55
C HIS A 171 -12.27 37.31 -9.33
N ALA A 172 -12.45 36.63 -8.19
CA ALA A 172 -13.72 35.99 -7.85
C ALA A 172 -14.86 37.01 -7.81
N ALA A 173 -14.67 38.14 -7.14
CA ALA A 173 -15.66 39.21 -7.10
C ALA A 173 -15.89 39.85 -8.49
N ALA A 174 -14.87 39.97 -9.34
CA ALA A 174 -15.02 40.46 -10.71
C ALA A 174 -15.88 39.52 -11.56
N CYS A 175 -15.66 38.20 -11.46
CA CYS A 175 -16.49 37.19 -12.14
C CYS A 175 -17.96 37.30 -11.72
N LEU A 176 -18.23 37.46 -10.42
CA LEU A 176 -19.60 37.62 -9.91
C LEU A 176 -20.23 38.94 -10.35
N ARG A 177 -19.45 40.02 -10.43
CA ARG A 177 -19.91 41.32 -10.93
C ARG A 177 -20.28 41.24 -12.41
N GLU A 178 -19.45 40.59 -13.23
CA GLU A 178 -19.75 40.33 -14.64
C GLU A 178 -20.98 39.42 -14.79
N HIS A 179 -21.09 38.38 -13.95
CA HIS A 179 -22.25 37.51 -13.91
C HIS A 179 -23.53 38.30 -13.66
N ALA A 180 -23.53 39.19 -12.66
CA ALA A 180 -24.68 40.04 -12.36
C ALA A 180 -25.06 40.97 -13.53
N ALA A 181 -24.07 41.49 -14.26
CA ALA A 181 -24.30 42.39 -15.38
C ALA A 181 -24.80 41.70 -16.65
N SER A 182 -24.28 40.51 -16.94
CA SER A 182 -24.46 39.86 -18.26
C SER A 182 -25.24 38.54 -18.21
N HIS A 183 -25.39 37.94 -17.03
CA HIS A 183 -25.87 36.58 -16.87
C HIS A 183 -26.81 36.36 -15.67
N ALA A 184 -27.36 37.43 -15.07
CA ALA A 184 -28.17 37.37 -13.84
C ALA A 184 -29.40 36.44 -13.87
N ALA A 185 -29.84 35.97 -15.05
CA ALA A 185 -30.92 34.99 -15.18
C ALA A 185 -30.45 33.52 -15.06
N GLN A 186 -29.14 33.28 -14.98
CA GLN A 186 -28.53 31.95 -14.83
C GLN A 186 -27.99 31.79 -13.40
N PRO A 187 -28.02 30.60 -12.79
CA PRO A 187 -27.32 30.36 -11.55
C PRO A 187 -25.80 30.34 -11.77
N PHE A 188 -25.01 30.54 -10.71
CA PHE A 188 -23.55 30.40 -10.78
C PHE A 188 -22.97 29.39 -9.79
N PHE A 189 -21.83 28.82 -10.18
CA PHE A 189 -20.94 28.04 -9.33
C PHE A 189 -19.56 28.71 -9.29
N SER A 190 -19.13 29.19 -8.12
CA SER A 190 -17.82 29.81 -7.95
C SER A 190 -16.93 28.95 -7.04
N TYR A 191 -15.82 28.45 -7.60
CA TYR A 191 -14.80 27.72 -6.86
C TYR A 191 -13.60 28.61 -6.60
N VAL A 192 -13.46 29.05 -5.34
CA VAL A 192 -12.44 29.99 -4.89
C VAL A 192 -11.43 29.25 -4.02
N ALA A 193 -10.27 28.99 -4.58
CA ALA A 193 -9.27 28.10 -4.03
C ALA A 193 -8.01 28.88 -3.66
N PHE A 194 -7.97 29.46 -2.46
CA PHE A 194 -6.80 30.22 -2.01
C PHE A 194 -5.54 29.35 -1.92
N THR A 195 -4.38 29.99 -2.00
CA THR A 195 -3.07 29.45 -1.61
C THR A 195 -2.72 29.81 -0.17
N SER A 196 -3.43 30.75 0.44
CA SER A 196 -3.24 31.14 1.84
C SER A 196 -3.89 30.11 2.79
N PRO A 197 -3.28 29.79 3.95
CA PRO A 197 -1.99 30.29 4.47
C PRO A 197 -0.78 29.36 4.20
N HIS A 198 -0.75 28.64 3.08
CA HIS A 198 0.36 27.75 2.72
C HIS A 198 1.69 28.51 2.63
N PHE A 199 2.80 27.81 2.88
CA PHE A 199 4.14 28.37 2.73
C PHE A 199 4.49 28.70 1.26
N PRO A 200 5.43 29.62 1.00
CA PRO A 200 6.20 30.39 1.97
C PRO A 200 5.32 31.37 2.76
N LEU A 201 5.59 31.48 4.06
CA LEU A 201 4.89 32.42 4.92
C LEU A 201 5.26 33.84 4.51
N HIS A 202 4.32 34.54 3.88
CA HIS A 202 4.49 35.88 3.32
C HIS A 202 3.28 36.75 3.58
N ALA A 203 3.47 37.92 4.21
CA ALA A 203 2.43 38.91 4.39
C ALA A 203 3.02 40.32 4.49
N PRO A 204 2.29 41.36 4.04
CA PRO A 204 2.68 42.75 4.24
C PRO A 204 3.02 43.08 5.70
N ALA A 205 4.14 43.77 5.90
CA ALA A 205 4.73 43.99 7.22
C ALA A 205 3.80 44.76 8.18
N ASP A 206 2.98 45.67 7.67
CA ASP A 206 2.00 46.42 8.44
C ASP A 206 0.90 45.52 9.02
N VAL A 207 0.52 44.46 8.31
CA VAL A 207 -0.43 43.46 8.81
C VAL A 207 0.23 42.54 9.83
N VAL A 208 1.46 42.07 9.54
CA VAL A 208 2.24 41.22 10.46
C VAL A 208 2.45 41.89 11.82
N ALA A 209 2.75 43.19 11.83
CA ALA A 209 3.03 43.97 13.04
C ALA A 209 1.87 43.93 14.06
N ARG A 210 0.63 43.71 13.62
CA ARG A 210 -0.54 43.61 14.51
C ARG A 210 -0.55 42.33 15.35
N TYR A 211 0.19 41.32 14.91
CA TYR A 211 0.22 40.00 15.54
C TYR A 211 1.51 39.72 16.32
N THR A 212 2.59 40.45 16.06
CA THR A 212 3.92 40.18 16.62
C THR A 212 3.91 40.01 18.15
N ALA A 213 3.23 40.90 18.87
CA ALA A 213 3.16 40.81 20.34
C ALA A 213 2.30 39.63 20.84
N ARG A 214 1.31 39.20 20.06
CA ARG A 214 0.34 38.17 20.45
C ARG A 214 0.99 36.79 20.59
N TYR A 215 1.95 36.48 19.71
CA TYR A 215 2.56 35.16 19.64
C TYR A 215 3.84 34.98 20.46
N ALA A 216 4.30 36.04 21.14
CA ALA A 216 5.38 35.95 22.13
C ALA A 216 5.03 35.05 23.34
N ALA A 217 3.74 34.80 23.57
CA ALA A 217 3.26 33.89 24.62
C ALA A 217 3.65 32.41 24.38
N GLY A 218 3.99 32.04 23.14
CA GLY A 218 4.41 30.68 22.80
C GLY A 218 3.28 29.68 22.59
N TRP A 219 3.62 28.57 21.93
CA TRP A 219 2.64 27.57 21.52
C TRP A 219 1.92 26.87 22.68
N ASP A 220 2.55 26.69 23.83
CA ASP A 220 1.91 26.01 24.98
C ASP A 220 0.71 26.81 25.51
N ALA A 221 0.91 28.11 25.73
CA ALA A 221 -0.14 29.00 26.22
C ALA A 221 -1.26 29.18 25.19
N LEU A 222 -0.92 29.29 23.91
CA LEU A 222 -1.88 29.45 22.83
C LEU A 222 -2.73 28.20 22.60
N ARG A 223 -2.14 26.99 22.65
CA ARG A 223 -2.90 25.73 22.59
C ARG A 223 -3.93 25.65 23.71
N ALA A 224 -3.53 25.97 24.94
CA ALA A 224 -4.45 26.00 26.07
C ALA A 224 -5.58 27.03 25.90
N ALA A 225 -5.27 28.21 25.35
CA ALA A 225 -6.26 29.25 25.10
C ALA A 225 -7.25 28.87 23.99
N ARG A 226 -6.78 28.33 22.86
CA ARG A 226 -7.64 27.84 21.77
C ARG A 226 -8.51 26.68 22.22
N PHE A 227 -7.95 25.74 22.97
CA PHE A 227 -8.70 24.62 23.53
C PHE A 227 -9.84 25.09 24.44
N ARG A 228 -9.58 26.06 25.33
CA ARG A 228 -10.63 26.63 26.19
C ARG A 228 -11.75 27.26 25.36
N ARG A 229 -11.42 28.04 24.32
CA ARG A 229 -12.43 28.64 23.44
C ARG A 229 -13.23 27.59 22.65
N LEU A 230 -12.60 26.48 22.24
CA LEU A 230 -13.29 25.36 21.60
C LEU A 230 -14.30 24.67 22.53
N LEU A 231 -13.93 24.48 23.81
CA LEU A 231 -14.82 23.95 24.84
C LEU A 231 -15.98 24.92 25.11
N ASP A 232 -15.68 26.19 25.35
CA ASP A 232 -16.68 27.23 25.62
C ASP A 232 -17.66 27.40 24.44
N GLY A 233 -17.16 27.23 23.22
CA GLY A 233 -17.95 27.28 21.98
C GLY A 233 -18.71 26.00 21.64
N GLY A 234 -18.54 24.91 22.39
CA GLY A 234 -19.19 23.62 22.16
C GLY A 234 -18.73 22.90 20.88
N VAL A 235 -17.62 23.31 20.27
CA VAL A 235 -17.10 22.72 19.03
C VAL A 235 -16.45 21.37 19.29
N VAL A 236 -15.85 21.19 20.48
CA VAL A 236 -15.22 19.95 20.91
C VAL A 236 -15.62 19.63 22.34
N SER A 237 -15.74 18.33 22.66
CA SER A 237 -16.03 17.81 24.02
C SER A 237 -14.92 16.89 24.57
N ALA A 238 -13.79 16.80 23.87
CA ALA A 238 -12.65 15.94 24.21
C ALA A 238 -11.58 16.66 25.03
N SER A 239 -10.57 15.92 25.49
CA SER A 239 -9.34 16.46 26.11
C SER A 239 -8.44 17.16 25.10
N LEU A 240 -7.48 17.96 25.56
CA LEU A 240 -6.41 18.48 24.71
C LEU A 240 -5.36 17.38 24.49
N ALA A 241 -5.03 17.05 23.23
CA ALA A 241 -3.92 16.14 22.95
C ALA A 241 -2.60 16.72 23.47
N PRO A 242 -1.73 15.92 24.11
CA PRO A 242 -0.40 16.37 24.46
C PRO A 242 0.39 16.77 23.21
N LEU A 243 1.34 17.68 23.37
CA LEU A 243 2.32 17.97 22.32
C LEU A 243 3.20 16.72 22.14
N GLU A 244 3.53 16.35 20.90
CA GLU A 244 4.38 15.19 20.62
C GLU A 244 5.83 15.68 20.34
N PRO A 245 6.72 15.76 21.35
CA PRO A 245 8.03 16.39 21.22
C PRO A 245 8.95 15.71 20.21
N ASP A 246 8.73 14.42 19.95
CA ASP A 246 9.53 13.62 19.02
C ASP A 246 9.02 13.69 17.57
N VAL A 247 7.83 14.27 17.34
CA VAL A 247 7.21 14.37 16.01
C VAL A 247 7.63 15.67 15.34
N GLY A 248 8.45 15.54 14.32
CA GLY A 248 8.94 16.63 13.49
C GLY A 248 8.18 16.82 12.17
N PRO A 249 8.75 17.54 11.19
CA PRO A 249 8.20 17.63 9.84
C PRO A 249 8.08 16.23 9.20
N PRO A 250 7.08 15.99 8.33
CA PRO A 250 6.87 14.69 7.67
C PRO A 250 8.04 14.28 6.76
N TYR A 251 8.80 15.25 6.28
CA TYR A 251 10.04 15.06 5.53
C TYR A 251 11.16 15.72 6.31
N GLN A 252 12.16 14.93 6.73
CA GLN A 252 13.27 15.45 7.53
C GLN A 252 14.04 16.50 6.70
N PRO A 253 14.14 17.76 7.18
CA PRO A 253 14.87 18.80 6.48
C PRO A 253 16.35 18.46 6.45
N LYS A 254 16.98 18.64 5.29
CA LYS A 254 18.43 18.47 5.15
C LYS A 254 19.17 19.48 6.04
N PRO A 255 20.35 19.16 6.59
CA PRO A 255 21.12 20.08 7.43
C PRO A 255 21.38 21.45 6.79
N GLU A 256 21.62 21.48 5.47
CA GLU A 256 21.80 22.70 4.67
C GLU A 256 20.56 23.61 4.65
N VAL A 257 19.36 23.03 4.70
CA VAL A 257 18.10 23.79 4.77
C VAL A 257 17.98 24.47 6.12
N LEU A 258 18.21 23.74 7.21
CA LEU A 258 18.18 24.30 8.57
C LEU A 258 19.25 25.37 8.76
N ALA A 259 20.47 25.13 8.27
CA ALA A 259 21.55 26.12 8.32
C ALA A 259 21.20 27.41 7.57
N ARG A 260 20.48 27.30 6.44
CA ARG A 260 20.03 28.45 5.65
C ARG A 260 18.86 29.20 6.28
N LEU A 261 17.96 28.51 6.97
CA LEU A 261 16.86 29.13 7.75
C LEU A 261 17.37 29.84 9.01
N GLY A 262 18.53 29.42 9.52
CA GLY A 262 19.22 30.06 10.63
C GLY A 262 18.89 29.46 12.00
N PRO A 263 19.60 29.91 13.05
CA PRO A 263 19.57 29.30 14.38
C PRO A 263 18.24 29.45 15.14
N GLY A 264 17.35 30.35 14.68
CA GLY A 264 16.00 30.50 15.23
C GLY A 264 15.03 29.38 14.80
N GLU A 265 15.37 28.60 13.78
CA GLU A 265 14.51 27.51 13.30
C GLU A 265 14.59 26.28 14.23
N VAL A 266 13.44 25.62 14.43
CA VAL A 266 13.36 24.37 15.21
C VAL A 266 12.49 23.35 14.49
N ASP A 267 12.99 22.11 14.44
CA ASP A 267 12.32 21.01 13.73
C ASP A 267 11.52 20.09 14.66
N ARG A 268 11.42 20.42 15.95
CA ARG A 268 10.65 19.67 16.95
C ARG A 268 9.86 20.62 17.86
N PRO A 269 8.63 20.28 18.24
CA PRO A 269 7.78 21.08 19.11
C PRO A 269 8.18 20.85 20.57
N ARG A 270 9.35 21.35 20.98
CA ARG A 270 9.81 21.29 22.37
C ARG A 270 8.95 22.19 23.27
N PRO A 271 8.92 22.00 24.60
CA PRO A 271 8.32 22.98 25.50
C PRO A 271 8.84 24.39 25.20
N TRP A 272 7.96 25.39 25.14
CA TRP A 272 8.33 26.75 24.74
C TRP A 272 9.43 27.35 25.63
N SER A 273 9.44 26.98 26.91
CA SER A 273 10.45 27.37 27.90
C SER A 273 11.86 26.87 27.57
N ASP A 274 11.98 25.82 26.77
CA ASP A 274 13.26 25.17 26.46
C ASP A 274 13.95 25.81 25.25
N LEU A 275 13.22 26.68 24.52
CA LEU A 275 13.75 27.41 23.39
C LEU A 275 14.61 28.60 23.84
N THR A 276 15.63 28.92 23.05
CA THR A 276 16.39 30.16 23.24
C THR A 276 15.51 31.38 22.92
N THR A 277 15.87 32.56 23.43
CA THR A 277 15.16 33.81 23.09
C THR A 277 15.10 34.06 21.58
N GLU A 278 16.18 33.72 20.87
CA GLU A 278 16.24 33.81 19.40
C GLU A 278 15.22 32.88 18.72
N GLN A 279 15.15 31.62 19.16
CA GLN A 279 14.16 30.66 18.68
C GLN A 279 12.73 31.10 18.99
N GLN A 280 12.46 31.54 20.22
CA GLN A 280 11.14 32.05 20.61
C GLN A 280 10.70 33.23 19.73
N SER A 281 11.59 34.21 19.54
CA SER A 281 11.31 35.37 18.68
C SER A 281 11.05 34.96 17.23
N PHE A 282 11.87 34.07 16.68
CA PHE A 282 11.76 33.63 15.29
C PHE A 282 10.48 32.82 15.04
N GLN A 283 10.17 31.86 15.91
CA GLN A 283 8.95 31.07 15.81
C GLN A 283 7.70 31.94 15.99
N ALA A 284 7.69 32.89 16.94
CA ALA A 284 6.59 33.83 17.12
C ALA A 284 6.36 34.72 15.88
N ALA A 285 7.45 35.15 15.22
CA ALA A 285 7.35 35.90 13.96
C ALA A 285 6.69 35.07 12.85
N LYS A 286 7.04 33.77 12.72
CA LYS A 286 6.40 32.87 11.76
C LYS A 286 4.90 32.76 11.99
N MET A 287 4.45 32.61 13.23
CA MET A 287 3.02 32.58 13.55
C MET A 287 2.33 33.93 13.30
N ALA A 288 3.02 35.06 13.53
CA ALA A 288 2.49 36.39 13.21
C ALA A 288 2.24 36.57 11.70
N ILE A 289 3.14 36.04 10.87
CA ILE A 289 2.99 36.05 9.41
C ILE A 289 1.83 35.14 8.99
N HIS A 290 1.77 33.91 9.51
CA HIS A 290 0.65 32.97 9.26
C HIS A 290 -0.72 33.59 9.59
N ALA A 291 -0.82 34.26 10.74
CA ALA A 291 -2.05 34.95 11.14
C ALA A 291 -2.40 36.13 10.22
N ALA A 292 -1.41 36.91 9.79
CA ALA A 292 -1.61 37.98 8.82
C ALA A 292 -2.09 37.45 7.45
N MET A 293 -1.56 36.31 6.99
CA MET A 293 -2.01 35.66 5.76
C MET A 293 -3.47 35.22 5.83
N ILE A 294 -3.90 34.69 6.97
CA ILE A 294 -5.29 34.28 7.22
C ILE A 294 -6.22 35.50 7.29
N GLU A 295 -5.81 36.58 7.95
CA GLU A 295 -6.60 37.82 7.96
C GLU A 295 -6.77 38.37 6.53
N LEU A 296 -5.72 38.35 5.71
CA LEU A 296 -5.80 38.81 4.31
C LEU A 296 -6.72 37.92 3.47
N MET A 297 -6.73 36.61 3.72
CA MET A 297 -7.70 35.70 3.13
C MET A 297 -9.13 36.04 3.57
N ASP A 298 -9.35 36.30 4.86
CA ASP A 298 -10.68 36.69 5.36
C ASP A 298 -11.17 38.00 4.74
N ARG A 299 -10.30 38.99 4.54
CA ARG A 299 -10.63 40.22 3.80
C ARG A 299 -11.01 39.93 2.35
N ALA A 300 -10.27 39.06 1.66
CA ALA A 300 -10.59 38.65 0.30
C ALA A 300 -11.95 37.91 0.22
N VAL A 301 -12.25 37.06 1.21
CA VAL A 301 -13.59 36.47 1.39
C VAL A 301 -14.64 37.56 1.62
N GLY A 302 -14.34 38.58 2.42
CA GLY A 302 -15.19 39.76 2.60
C GLY A 302 -15.55 40.47 1.30
N THR A 303 -14.58 40.65 0.39
CA THR A 303 -14.81 41.22 -0.95
C THR A 303 -15.80 40.39 -1.77
N ILE A 304 -15.67 39.06 -1.73
CA ILE A 304 -16.57 38.14 -2.44
C ILE A 304 -17.99 38.23 -1.86
N ILE A 305 -18.12 38.16 -0.53
CA ILE A 305 -19.43 38.25 0.14
C ILE A 305 -20.09 39.60 -0.15
N ALA A 306 -19.34 40.70 -0.09
CA ALA A 306 -19.86 42.02 -0.41
C ALA A 306 -20.41 42.10 -1.84
N GLN A 307 -19.78 41.39 -2.79
CA GLN A 307 -20.29 41.31 -4.15
C GLN A 307 -21.58 40.49 -4.25
N ILE A 308 -21.69 39.36 -3.54
CA ILE A 308 -22.92 38.55 -3.47
C ILE A 308 -24.06 39.35 -2.84
N GLU A 309 -23.78 40.12 -1.79
CA GLU A 309 -24.72 41.06 -1.16
C GLU A 309 -25.17 42.15 -2.14
N ALA A 310 -24.24 42.72 -2.92
CA ALA A 310 -24.57 43.71 -3.96
C ALA A 310 -25.47 43.14 -5.08
N MET A 311 -25.45 41.82 -5.27
CA MET A 311 -26.34 41.10 -6.20
C MET A 311 -27.70 40.77 -5.58
N ASN A 312 -27.92 41.05 -4.30
CA ASN A 312 -29.05 40.57 -3.50
C ASN A 312 -29.21 39.04 -3.56
N ALA A 313 -28.10 38.31 -3.70
CA ALA A 313 -28.10 36.86 -3.89
C ALA A 313 -27.74 36.07 -2.62
N LEU A 314 -27.41 36.75 -1.51
CA LEU A 314 -26.85 36.11 -0.31
C LEU A 314 -27.76 35.02 0.28
N ASP A 315 -29.07 35.27 0.34
CA ASP A 315 -30.03 34.31 0.90
C ASP A 315 -30.16 33.05 0.03
N ASP A 316 -30.01 33.20 -1.28
CA ASP A 316 -30.13 32.14 -2.30
C ASP A 316 -28.76 31.61 -2.77
N THR A 317 -27.70 31.87 -2.01
CA THR A 317 -26.36 31.35 -2.29
C THR A 317 -25.95 30.38 -1.19
N LEU A 318 -25.67 29.14 -1.56
CA LEU A 318 -24.97 28.18 -0.71
C LEU A 318 -23.48 28.54 -0.69
N ILE A 319 -23.00 29.08 0.42
CA ILE A 319 -21.58 29.36 0.64
C ILE A 319 -21.00 28.28 1.56
N LEU A 320 -20.02 27.53 1.05
CA LEU A 320 -19.24 26.55 1.81
C LEU A 320 -17.80 27.06 1.94
N PHE A 321 -17.30 27.13 3.17
CA PHE A 321 -15.87 27.32 3.46
C PHE A 321 -15.29 26.05 4.09
N VAL A 322 -14.11 25.64 3.61
CA VAL A 322 -13.36 24.48 4.10
C VAL A 322 -11.85 24.71 3.99
N SER A 323 -11.02 24.00 4.77
CA SER A 323 -9.59 23.87 4.46
C SER A 323 -9.28 22.50 3.85
N ASP A 324 -8.35 22.43 2.90
CA ASP A 324 -8.06 21.22 2.15
C ASP A 324 -7.30 20.13 2.94
N ASN A 325 -6.70 20.46 4.09
CA ASN A 325 -6.10 19.51 5.03
C ASN A 325 -5.82 20.23 6.36
N GLY A 326 -5.27 19.52 7.34
CA GLY A 326 -4.75 20.15 8.56
C GLY A 326 -3.53 21.05 8.31
N ALA A 327 -3.09 21.80 9.32
CA ALA A 327 -1.95 22.70 9.21
C ALA A 327 -0.64 21.95 8.89
N SER A 328 0.24 22.57 8.10
CA SER A 328 1.51 21.96 7.69
C SER A 328 2.62 22.14 8.74
N ALA A 329 3.25 21.03 9.11
CA ALA A 329 4.48 21.00 9.91
C ALA A 329 5.76 20.97 9.07
N GLU A 330 5.66 21.03 7.75
CA GLU A 330 6.80 20.90 6.83
C GLU A 330 7.86 22.00 7.07
N ILE A 331 9.12 21.68 6.78
CA ILE A 331 10.24 22.62 6.78
C ILE A 331 11.03 22.39 5.49
N MET A 332 11.05 23.39 4.61
CA MET A 332 11.75 23.30 3.33
C MET A 332 11.99 24.68 2.72
N ILE A 333 12.80 24.73 1.65
CA ILE A 333 13.03 25.90 0.82
C ILE A 333 12.80 25.49 -0.65
N ARG A 334 12.02 26.27 -1.41
CA ARG A 334 11.78 26.07 -2.85
C ARG A 334 11.91 27.38 -3.63
N GLY A 335 11.70 27.32 -4.95
CA GLY A 335 11.66 28.50 -5.82
C GLY A 335 12.97 29.28 -5.80
N LYS A 336 12.87 30.60 -5.64
CA LYS A 336 14.02 31.53 -5.61
C LYS A 336 14.92 31.36 -4.36
N GLY A 337 14.52 30.51 -3.41
CA GLY A 337 15.28 30.23 -2.20
C GLY A 337 14.85 31.10 -1.01
N HIS A 338 15.67 31.09 0.03
CA HIS A 338 15.50 31.94 1.21
C HIS A 338 16.74 32.81 1.39
N ASP A 339 16.54 34.13 1.45
CA ASP A 339 17.56 35.07 1.92
C ASP A 339 17.34 35.38 3.41
N PRO A 340 18.22 34.90 4.32
CA PRO A 340 18.09 35.16 5.76
C PRO A 340 18.42 36.61 6.14
N ALA A 341 18.96 37.42 5.23
CA ALA A 341 19.21 38.85 5.47
C ALA A 341 17.97 39.72 5.28
N LEU A 342 16.92 39.19 4.66
CA LEU A 342 15.65 39.89 4.45
C LEU A 342 14.71 39.72 5.66
N PRO A 343 13.82 40.70 5.93
CA PRO A 343 12.83 40.57 7.00
C PRO A 343 11.95 39.32 6.83
N PRO A 344 11.74 38.50 7.88
CA PRO A 344 10.83 37.36 7.83
C PRO A 344 9.45 37.75 7.28
N GLY A 345 8.97 37.01 6.28
CA GLY A 345 7.66 37.26 5.68
C GLY A 345 7.65 38.19 4.48
N SER A 346 8.81 38.75 4.07
CA SER A 346 8.93 39.54 2.84
C SER A 346 9.19 38.69 1.60
N ALA A 347 9.01 39.29 0.43
CA ALA A 347 9.48 38.73 -0.84
C ALA A 347 10.96 38.30 -0.74
N GLY A 348 11.32 37.18 -1.39
CA GLY A 348 12.67 36.59 -1.32
C GLY A 348 12.97 35.75 -0.07
N THR A 349 12.05 35.67 0.89
CA THR A 349 12.15 34.71 2.01
C THR A 349 11.38 33.42 1.73
N TYR A 350 11.72 32.31 2.39
CA TYR A 350 10.96 31.06 2.28
C TYR A 350 10.89 30.36 3.64
N LEU A 351 9.86 30.71 4.43
CA LEU A 351 9.62 30.15 5.75
C LEU A 351 8.38 29.25 5.72
N CYS A 352 8.40 28.13 6.43
CA CYS A 352 7.25 27.25 6.62
C CYS A 352 6.80 27.29 8.09
N LEU A 353 5.54 27.06 8.44
CA LEU A 353 5.07 27.20 9.83
C LEU A 353 5.83 26.34 10.85
N GLY A 354 6.14 25.09 10.50
CA GLY A 354 6.87 24.15 11.36
C GLY A 354 6.00 23.52 12.46
N PRO A 355 6.52 22.48 13.14
CA PRO A 355 5.72 21.57 13.98
C PRO A 355 5.15 22.20 15.25
N GLY A 356 5.81 23.22 15.81
CA GLY A 356 5.34 23.90 17.02
C GLY A 356 4.03 24.64 16.81
N PHE A 357 4.03 25.61 15.89
CA PHE A 357 2.82 26.41 15.61
C PHE A 357 1.79 25.68 14.75
N SER A 358 2.15 24.68 13.94
CA SER A 358 1.14 23.81 13.32
C SER A 358 0.37 22.99 14.37
N SER A 359 0.99 22.63 15.51
CA SER A 359 0.30 22.00 16.66
C SER A 359 -0.67 22.97 17.35
N VAL A 360 -0.40 24.28 17.30
CA VAL A 360 -1.34 25.32 17.75
C VAL A 360 -2.52 25.40 16.79
N ALA A 361 -2.24 25.47 15.49
CA ALA A 361 -3.21 25.54 14.42
C ALA A 361 -4.22 24.36 14.47
N ASN A 362 -3.74 23.15 14.71
CA ASN A 362 -4.55 21.93 14.78
C ASN A 362 -5.19 21.63 16.14
N THR A 363 -5.08 22.53 17.12
CA THR A 363 -5.69 22.35 18.45
C THR A 363 -7.17 21.94 18.30
N PRO A 364 -7.64 20.86 18.96
CA PRO A 364 -6.98 20.11 20.02
C PRO A 364 -6.29 18.81 19.56
N PHE A 365 -6.23 18.57 18.26
CA PHE A 365 -5.84 17.30 17.67
C PHE A 365 -4.31 17.14 17.62
N ARG A 366 -3.86 15.88 17.58
CA ARG A 366 -2.46 15.53 17.33
C ARG A 366 -2.18 15.38 15.84
N ARG A 367 -0.89 15.46 15.47
CA ARG A 367 -0.37 15.40 14.09
C ARG A 367 -0.86 16.52 13.17
N HIS A 368 -0.47 16.42 11.90
CA HIS A 368 -0.48 17.50 10.92
C HIS A 368 -0.87 17.00 9.53
N LYS A 369 -0.90 17.91 8.55
CA LYS A 369 -0.87 17.57 7.11
C LYS A 369 0.08 16.41 6.83
N THR A 370 -0.29 15.55 5.88
CA THR A 370 0.32 14.25 5.52
C THR A 370 -0.16 13.06 6.36
N TRP A 371 -0.39 13.21 7.66
CA TRP A 371 -0.96 12.13 8.48
C TRP A 371 -2.49 12.09 8.40
N VAL A 372 -3.10 10.91 8.53
CA VAL A 372 -4.58 10.74 8.53
C VAL A 372 -5.21 10.69 9.93
N HIS A 373 -4.45 11.15 10.93
CA HIS A 373 -4.94 11.45 12.27
C HIS A 373 -5.80 12.73 12.24
N GLU A 374 -6.62 12.99 13.25
CA GLU A 374 -7.56 14.13 13.25
C GLU A 374 -6.85 15.46 12.94
N GLY A 375 -5.62 15.69 13.41
CA GLY A 375 -4.90 16.94 13.12
C GLY A 375 -4.45 17.08 11.66
N GLY A 376 -4.46 16.02 10.85
CA GLY A 376 -4.17 16.10 9.42
C GLY A 376 -5.39 16.12 8.52
N ILE A 377 -6.55 15.65 8.99
CA ILE A 377 -7.77 15.49 8.17
C ILE A 377 -8.98 16.29 8.67
N ALA A 378 -9.06 16.67 9.94
CA ALA A 378 -10.15 17.51 10.43
C ALA A 378 -9.90 18.97 10.05
N SER A 379 -10.89 19.61 9.44
CA SER A 379 -10.79 20.99 8.94
C SER A 379 -11.99 21.82 9.41
N PRO A 380 -11.89 23.16 9.46
CA PRO A 380 -13.03 24.00 9.80
C PRO A 380 -14.01 24.05 8.62
N TRP A 381 -15.28 23.77 8.88
CA TRP A 381 -16.35 23.79 7.87
C TRP A 381 -17.42 24.83 8.24
N ILE A 382 -17.66 25.81 7.37
CA ILE A 382 -18.73 26.81 7.55
C ILE A 382 -19.68 26.70 6.38
N VAL A 383 -20.98 26.59 6.66
CA VAL A 383 -22.04 26.59 5.65
C VAL A 383 -22.99 27.75 5.92
N HIS A 384 -23.15 28.64 4.95
CA HIS A 384 -24.09 29.74 5.01
C HIS A 384 -25.07 29.64 3.84
N TRP A 385 -26.34 29.39 4.14
CA TRP A 385 -27.42 29.32 3.15
C TRP A 385 -28.79 29.57 3.82
N PRO A 386 -29.15 30.84 4.07
CA PRO A 386 -30.40 31.18 4.75
C PRO A 386 -31.64 30.62 4.05
N GLY A 387 -31.73 30.74 2.72
CA GLY A 387 -32.84 30.22 1.92
C GLY A 387 -32.97 28.69 1.91
N GLY A 388 -31.87 27.97 2.16
CA GLY A 388 -31.86 26.51 2.28
C GLY A 388 -31.96 25.96 3.69
N GLY A 389 -32.30 26.81 4.66
CA GLY A 389 -32.57 26.37 6.04
C GLY A 389 -31.34 26.20 6.92
N ALA A 390 -30.18 26.75 6.55
CA ALA A 390 -29.02 26.76 7.43
C ALA A 390 -29.32 27.55 8.72
N ALA A 391 -29.34 26.86 9.86
CA ALA A 391 -29.66 27.48 11.15
C ALA A 391 -28.53 28.41 11.61
N ALA A 392 -28.81 29.71 11.74
CA ALA A 392 -27.86 30.73 12.19
C ALA A 392 -27.19 30.37 13.53
N GLY A 393 -25.86 30.36 13.54
CA GLY A 393 -25.00 30.00 14.66
C GLY A 393 -24.95 28.51 14.98
N GLY A 394 -25.68 27.68 14.23
CA GLY A 394 -25.87 26.26 14.54
C GLY A 394 -24.59 25.43 14.46
N LEU A 395 -24.52 24.40 15.30
CA LEU A 395 -23.50 23.35 15.19
C LEU A 395 -24.12 22.09 14.59
N ARG A 396 -23.31 21.34 13.83
CA ARG A 396 -23.63 20.02 13.30
C ARG A 396 -22.56 19.03 13.73
N ALA A 397 -22.98 18.00 14.45
CA ALA A 397 -22.09 16.96 14.94
C ALA A 397 -21.93 15.81 13.93
N GLN A 398 -22.73 15.78 12.86
CA GLN A 398 -22.65 14.77 11.82
C GLN A 398 -21.27 14.83 11.14
N PRO A 399 -20.57 13.70 10.97
CA PRO A 399 -19.36 13.66 10.17
C PRO A 399 -19.70 13.90 8.70
N VAL A 400 -18.94 14.82 8.08
CA VAL A 400 -19.00 15.13 6.64
C VAL A 400 -17.59 15.11 6.06
N HIS A 401 -17.45 14.76 4.79
CA HIS A 401 -16.16 14.67 4.11
C HIS A 401 -16.18 15.45 2.79
N VAL A 402 -15.02 15.89 2.29
CA VAL A 402 -14.94 16.65 1.01
C VAL A 402 -15.57 15.93 -0.18
N ILE A 403 -15.62 14.59 -0.18
CA ILE A 403 -16.35 13.80 -1.21
C ILE A 403 -17.85 14.13 -1.25
N ASP A 404 -18.41 14.71 -0.20
CA ASP A 404 -19.84 14.97 -0.07
C ASP A 404 -20.25 16.30 -0.71
N VAL A 405 -19.29 17.14 -1.09
CA VAL A 405 -19.56 18.47 -1.64
C VAL A 405 -20.23 18.37 -2.99
N ALA A 406 -19.65 17.63 -3.95
CA ALA A 406 -20.24 17.45 -5.27
C ALA A 406 -21.68 16.88 -5.23
N PRO A 407 -21.98 15.76 -4.55
CA PRO A 407 -23.35 15.25 -4.49
C PRO A 407 -24.32 16.20 -3.75
N THR A 408 -23.86 16.95 -2.74
CA THR A 408 -24.70 17.98 -2.08
C THR A 408 -25.05 19.11 -3.03
N VAL A 409 -24.07 19.61 -3.79
CA VAL A 409 -24.28 20.69 -4.77
C VAL A 409 -25.22 20.24 -5.88
N LEU A 410 -25.06 19.01 -6.38
CA LEU A 410 -25.96 18.43 -7.38
C LEU A 410 -27.40 18.28 -6.85
N GLU A 411 -27.58 17.81 -5.60
CA GLU A 411 -28.91 17.67 -4.99
C GLU A 411 -29.62 19.04 -4.87
N VAL A 412 -28.94 20.06 -4.34
CA VAL A 412 -29.57 21.38 -4.14
C VAL A 412 -29.81 22.10 -5.47
N ALA A 413 -29.00 21.83 -6.49
CA ALA A 413 -29.19 22.32 -7.86
C ALA A 413 -30.31 21.58 -8.61
N GLY A 414 -30.88 20.50 -8.05
CA GLY A 414 -31.86 19.66 -8.73
C GLY A 414 -31.27 18.87 -9.91
N VAL A 415 -29.98 18.58 -9.88
CA VAL A 415 -29.25 17.88 -10.94
C VAL A 415 -29.05 16.42 -10.58
N THR A 416 -29.55 15.53 -11.43
CA THR A 416 -29.25 14.10 -11.32
C THR A 416 -27.91 13.81 -11.98
N ALA A 417 -26.99 13.18 -11.24
CA ALA A 417 -25.71 12.75 -11.79
C ALA A 417 -25.92 11.77 -12.97
N PRO A 418 -25.16 11.91 -14.07
CA PRO A 418 -25.28 11.01 -15.21
C PRO A 418 -24.86 9.58 -14.81
N VAL A 419 -25.56 8.58 -15.33
CA VAL A 419 -25.22 7.15 -15.16
C VAL A 419 -24.36 6.61 -16.30
N GLU A 420 -24.20 7.40 -17.37
CA GLU A 420 -23.43 7.07 -18.57
C GLU A 420 -22.83 8.35 -19.16
N HIS A 421 -21.63 8.26 -19.71
CA HIS A 421 -20.93 9.33 -20.41
C HIS A 421 -20.11 8.73 -21.56
N ASP A 422 -20.26 9.27 -22.78
CA ASP A 422 -19.56 8.82 -23.99
C ASP A 422 -19.65 7.29 -24.23
N GLY A 423 -20.80 6.68 -23.93
CA GLY A 423 -21.03 5.23 -24.09
C GLY A 423 -20.47 4.37 -22.96
N ALA A 424 -19.82 4.99 -21.96
CA ALA A 424 -19.22 4.36 -20.79
C ALA A 424 -20.07 4.61 -19.55
N ALA A 425 -20.25 3.59 -18.72
CA ALA A 425 -21.03 3.73 -17.50
C ALA A 425 -20.25 4.55 -16.45
N VAL A 426 -20.94 5.50 -15.81
CA VAL A 426 -20.39 6.30 -14.72
C VAL A 426 -20.73 5.61 -13.40
N PRO A 427 -19.72 5.21 -12.60
CA PRO A 427 -19.96 4.62 -11.29
C PRO A 427 -20.77 5.58 -10.39
N PRO A 428 -21.50 5.08 -9.38
CA PRO A 428 -22.08 5.96 -8.37
C PRO A 428 -21.00 6.71 -7.58
N MET A 429 -21.24 7.99 -7.27
CA MET A 429 -20.36 8.75 -6.38
C MET A 429 -20.24 8.05 -5.02
N GLN A 430 -19.03 8.02 -4.47
CA GLN A 430 -18.77 7.48 -3.13
C GLN A 430 -19.21 8.46 -2.04
N GLY A 431 -19.18 9.76 -2.34
CA GLY A 431 -19.75 10.80 -1.49
C GLY A 431 -21.27 10.78 -1.46
N ARG A 432 -21.83 11.32 -0.38
CA ARG A 432 -23.27 11.37 -0.13
C ARG A 432 -23.66 12.77 0.31
N SER A 433 -24.75 13.27 -0.23
CA SER A 433 -25.21 14.62 0.09
C SER A 433 -25.49 14.81 1.58
N PHE A 434 -25.03 15.93 2.13
CA PHE A 434 -25.34 16.38 3.48
C PHE A 434 -26.40 17.49 3.51
N ALA A 435 -27.13 17.74 2.40
CA ALA A 435 -28.14 18.80 2.32
C ALA A 435 -29.17 18.72 3.46
N ARG A 436 -29.58 17.51 3.86
CA ARG A 436 -30.48 17.31 5.01
C ARG A 436 -29.89 17.81 6.32
N ALA A 437 -28.60 17.59 6.55
CA ALA A 437 -27.93 18.06 7.76
C ALA A 437 -27.81 19.59 7.79
N ILE A 438 -27.93 20.30 6.65
CA ILE A 438 -28.00 21.76 6.65
C ILE A 438 -29.30 22.21 7.34
N ALA A 439 -30.43 21.68 6.88
CA ALA A 439 -31.77 22.09 7.33
C ALA A 439 -32.19 21.46 8.69
N ASP A 440 -31.69 20.27 9.01
CA ASP A 440 -32.10 19.50 10.18
C ASP A 440 -30.90 19.04 11.02
N ALA A 441 -30.76 19.59 12.22
CA ALA A 441 -29.70 19.22 13.16
C ALA A 441 -29.82 17.78 13.68
N SER A 442 -30.98 17.15 13.55
CA SER A 442 -31.24 15.76 13.96
C SER A 442 -31.05 14.74 12.83
N ALA A 443 -30.73 15.20 11.62
CA ALA A 443 -30.47 14.31 10.49
C ALA A 443 -29.35 13.30 10.82
N PRO A 444 -29.50 12.03 10.43
CA PRO A 444 -28.42 11.06 10.60
C PRO A 444 -27.19 11.46 9.76
N PRO A 445 -25.98 11.00 10.12
CA PRO A 445 -24.81 11.10 9.26
C PRO A 445 -25.09 10.52 7.86
N ALA A 446 -24.51 11.11 6.83
CA ALA A 446 -24.69 10.63 5.46
C ALA A 446 -24.03 9.25 5.24
N HIS A 447 -22.99 8.96 6.02
CA HIS A 447 -22.15 7.77 5.89
C HIS A 447 -22.18 6.90 7.14
N ASP A 448 -22.17 5.58 6.91
CA ASP A 448 -21.88 4.60 7.95
C ASP A 448 -20.36 4.50 8.21
N ALA A 449 -19.56 4.73 7.16
CA ALA A 449 -18.10 4.72 7.21
C ALA A 449 -17.45 5.85 6.38
N LEU A 450 -16.40 6.45 6.91
CA LEU A 450 -15.50 7.37 6.20
C LEU A 450 -14.08 6.81 6.17
N TRP A 451 -13.31 7.14 5.14
CA TRP A 451 -12.05 6.46 4.84
C TRP A 451 -10.97 7.42 4.36
N TRP A 452 -9.72 7.14 4.74
CA TRP A 452 -8.54 7.92 4.39
C TRP A 452 -7.34 7.02 4.09
N CYS A 453 -6.57 7.44 3.09
CA CYS A 453 -5.24 6.95 2.82
C CYS A 453 -4.42 8.11 2.25
N HIS A 454 -3.16 8.25 2.67
CA HIS A 454 -2.22 9.16 2.03
C HIS A 454 -0.79 8.73 2.38
N GLU A 455 0.10 8.60 1.38
CA GLU A 455 1.51 8.22 1.58
C GLU A 455 1.74 7.02 2.54
N GLY A 456 0.82 6.05 2.55
CA GLY A 456 0.87 4.85 3.42
C GLY A 456 0.30 5.05 4.83
N HIS A 457 -0.03 6.28 5.22
CA HIS A 457 -0.88 6.55 6.38
C HIS A 457 -2.31 6.16 6.05
N ARG A 458 -3.00 5.46 6.96
CA ARG A 458 -4.31 4.85 6.70
C ARG A 458 -5.27 5.04 7.87
N ALA A 459 -6.53 5.34 7.59
CA ALA A 459 -7.58 5.42 8.61
C ALA A 459 -8.96 5.09 8.05
N VAL A 460 -9.82 4.50 8.87
CA VAL A 460 -11.26 4.36 8.61
C VAL A 460 -12.00 4.73 9.88
N ARG A 461 -13.16 5.35 9.72
CA ARG A 461 -14.10 5.65 10.79
C ARG A 461 -15.42 4.96 10.49
N VAL A 462 -15.90 4.11 11.40
CA VAL A 462 -17.22 3.48 11.34
C VAL A 462 -18.03 3.92 12.55
N GLY A 463 -19.08 4.71 12.33
CA GLY A 463 -19.77 5.42 13.42
C GLY A 463 -18.81 6.31 14.22
N ASP A 464 -18.72 6.06 15.53
CA ASP A 464 -17.80 6.78 16.42
C ASP A 464 -16.43 6.11 16.60
N TRP A 465 -16.21 4.96 15.97
CA TRP A 465 -14.94 4.25 16.08
C TRP A 465 -14.02 4.59 14.93
N LYS A 466 -12.78 4.94 15.23
CA LYS A 466 -11.75 5.22 14.23
C LYS A 466 -10.55 4.32 14.42
N LEU A 467 -10.16 3.65 13.35
CA LEU A 467 -8.90 2.94 13.23
C LEU A 467 -7.94 3.82 12.43
N VAL A 468 -6.73 4.04 12.92
CA VAL A 468 -5.73 4.91 12.27
C VAL A 468 -4.33 4.36 12.47
N ALA A 469 -3.49 4.47 11.44
CA ALA A 469 -2.08 4.11 11.51
C ALA A 469 -1.21 5.07 10.72
N GLU A 470 -0.04 5.36 11.28
CA GLU A 470 1.08 5.92 10.53
C GLU A 470 1.65 4.89 9.53
N ARG A 471 2.27 5.36 8.43
CA ARG A 471 2.95 4.48 7.48
C ARG A 471 3.91 3.53 8.22
N ASN A 472 3.82 2.23 7.90
CA ASN A 472 4.64 1.17 8.49
C ASN A 472 4.55 1.05 10.01
N ARG A 473 3.48 1.58 10.63
CA ARG A 473 3.18 1.38 12.05
C ARG A 473 1.91 0.52 12.22
N PRO A 474 1.77 -0.14 13.39
CA PRO A 474 0.55 -0.88 13.74
C PRO A 474 -0.67 0.04 13.80
N TRP A 475 -1.86 -0.58 13.75
CA TRP A 475 -3.13 0.11 13.94
C TRP A 475 -3.33 0.62 15.36
N GLU A 476 -3.94 1.79 15.47
CA GLU A 476 -4.42 2.40 16.70
C GLU A 476 -5.95 2.55 16.60
N LEU A 477 -6.66 2.22 17.68
CA LEU A 477 -8.13 2.26 17.72
C LEU A 477 -8.62 3.29 18.74
N TYR A 478 -9.53 4.16 18.31
CA TYR A 478 -10.05 5.27 19.10
C TYR A 478 -11.58 5.33 19.08
N ASP A 479 -12.16 5.68 20.24
CA ASP A 479 -13.58 5.99 20.41
C ASP A 479 -13.76 7.51 20.33
N LEU A 480 -14.11 8.03 19.16
CA LEU A 480 -14.18 9.47 18.92
C LEU A 480 -15.31 10.16 19.69
N ALA A 481 -16.33 9.44 20.15
CA ALA A 481 -17.37 10.01 21.00
C ALA A 481 -16.80 10.43 22.38
N ARG A 482 -15.73 9.77 22.84
CA ARG A 482 -15.10 10.02 24.15
C ARG A 482 -13.69 10.61 24.06
N ASP A 483 -12.97 10.31 22.98
CA ASP A 483 -11.59 10.69 22.74
C ASP A 483 -11.39 11.06 21.27
N ARG A 484 -12.02 12.17 20.88
CA ARG A 484 -11.82 12.75 19.55
C ARG A 484 -10.38 13.21 19.30
N THR A 485 -9.54 13.25 20.32
CA THR A 485 -8.13 13.67 20.21
C THR A 485 -7.15 12.54 19.96
N GLU A 486 -7.63 11.30 19.87
CA GLU A 486 -6.82 10.12 19.54
C GLU A 486 -5.66 9.94 20.53
N THR A 487 -5.95 9.98 21.83
CA THR A 487 -4.95 9.91 22.92
C THR A 487 -4.96 8.60 23.70
N ARG A 488 -6.06 7.85 23.63
CA ARG A 488 -6.27 6.59 24.36
C ARG A 488 -6.44 5.45 23.37
N ASN A 489 -5.33 4.88 22.90
CA ASN A 489 -5.34 3.75 21.98
C ASN A 489 -5.94 2.51 22.67
N ARG A 490 -7.00 1.95 22.08
CA ARG A 490 -7.72 0.77 22.57
C ARG A 490 -7.46 -0.49 21.75
N ALA A 491 -6.53 -0.46 20.79
CA ALA A 491 -6.32 -1.56 19.85
C ALA A 491 -6.06 -2.89 20.55
N SER A 492 -5.16 -2.92 21.55
CA SER A 492 -4.86 -4.14 22.32
C SER A 492 -6.02 -4.63 23.20
N ALA A 493 -6.94 -3.74 23.56
CA ALA A 493 -8.09 -4.08 24.42
C ALA A 493 -9.33 -4.51 23.62
N GLU A 494 -9.41 -4.16 22.33
CA GLU A 494 -10.53 -4.48 21.45
C GLU A 494 -10.06 -4.97 20.06
N PRO A 495 -9.29 -6.08 20.01
CA PRO A 495 -8.72 -6.59 18.76
C PRO A 495 -9.79 -6.96 17.73
N GLU A 496 -10.92 -7.52 18.15
CA GLU A 496 -12.04 -7.82 17.23
C GLU A 496 -12.58 -6.58 16.51
N ARG A 497 -12.54 -5.40 17.18
CA ARG A 497 -12.94 -4.14 16.55
C ARG A 497 -11.84 -3.60 15.63
N VAL A 498 -10.57 -3.82 15.96
CA VAL A 498 -9.45 -3.53 15.05
C VAL A 498 -9.64 -4.30 13.75
N ASP A 499 -9.85 -5.61 13.84
CA ASP A 499 -10.03 -6.48 12.66
C ASP A 499 -11.25 -6.06 11.82
N ALA A 500 -12.37 -5.77 12.48
CA ALA A 500 -13.60 -5.34 11.81
C ALA A 500 -13.43 -4.00 11.08
N LEU A 501 -12.77 -3.01 11.70
CA LEU A 501 -12.52 -1.73 11.05
C LEU A 501 -11.44 -1.88 9.97
N GLU A 502 -10.39 -2.66 10.18
CA GLU A 502 -9.39 -2.93 9.16
C GLU A 502 -10.01 -3.58 7.92
N ALA A 503 -10.91 -4.54 8.10
CA ALA A 503 -11.67 -5.13 7.01
C ALA A 503 -12.50 -4.08 6.24
N GLU A 504 -13.15 -3.15 6.94
CA GLU A 504 -13.87 -2.04 6.28
C GLU A 504 -12.93 -1.07 5.56
N TRP A 505 -11.74 -0.81 6.13
CA TRP A 505 -10.71 -0.01 5.46
C TRP A 505 -10.27 -0.67 4.16
N ASN A 506 -10.00 -1.97 4.19
CA ASN A 506 -9.60 -2.76 3.03
C ASN A 506 -10.72 -2.83 1.98
N ARG A 507 -11.97 -2.99 2.40
CA ARG A 507 -13.13 -3.00 1.48
C ARG A 507 -13.25 -1.70 0.69
N ILE A 508 -13.15 -0.54 1.36
CA ILE A 508 -13.20 0.76 0.68
C ILE A 508 -11.95 0.98 -0.19
N ALA A 509 -10.78 0.50 0.25
CA ALA A 509 -9.55 0.55 -0.54
C ALA A 509 -9.68 -0.27 -1.84
N GLU A 510 -10.22 -1.49 -1.78
CA GLU A 510 -10.50 -2.34 -2.95
C GLU A 510 -11.49 -1.68 -3.92
N GLU A 511 -12.56 -1.09 -3.39
CA GLU A 511 -13.52 -0.32 -4.17
C GLU A 511 -12.84 0.84 -4.91
N CYS A 512 -11.97 1.59 -4.22
CA CYS A 512 -11.17 2.64 -4.84
C CYS A 512 -10.22 2.09 -5.91
N ARG A 513 -9.58 0.92 -5.70
CA ARG A 513 -8.72 0.29 -6.73
C ARG A 513 -9.52 -0.09 -7.97
N ALA A 514 -10.70 -0.68 -7.78
CA ALA A 514 -11.57 -1.08 -8.89
C ALA A 514 -12.02 0.13 -9.73
N LEU A 515 -12.46 1.21 -9.06
CA LEU A 515 -12.82 2.46 -9.73
C LEU A 515 -11.62 3.04 -10.47
N ALA A 516 -10.45 3.12 -9.82
CA ALA A 516 -9.24 3.64 -10.42
C ALA A 516 -8.76 2.80 -11.61
N ALA A 517 -9.06 1.50 -11.68
CA ALA A 517 -8.73 0.65 -12.82
C ALA A 517 -9.73 0.79 -13.97
N SER A 518 -10.96 1.23 -13.71
CA SER A 518 -11.99 1.40 -14.74
C SER A 518 -11.72 2.63 -15.60
N ASP A 519 -11.59 2.46 -16.92
CA ASP A 519 -11.62 3.56 -17.90
C ASP A 519 -13.02 3.70 -18.55
N GLY A 520 -14.08 3.25 -17.84
CA GLY A 520 -15.48 3.50 -18.20
C GLY A 520 -16.25 2.35 -18.89
N SER A 521 -15.64 1.21 -19.22
CA SER A 521 -16.38 0.17 -20.00
C SER A 521 -17.22 -0.83 -19.18
N GLU A 522 -17.25 -0.81 -17.83
CA GLU A 522 -17.86 -1.92 -17.07
C GLU A 522 -18.60 -1.55 -15.77
N ALA A 523 -19.43 -0.51 -15.76
CA ALA A 523 -20.32 -0.25 -14.60
C ALA A 523 -21.81 -0.46 -14.93
N ARG A 524 -22.24 -1.71 -15.17
CA ARG A 524 -23.68 -2.04 -15.04
C ARG A 524 -24.01 -2.26 -13.57
N ALA A 525 -24.57 -1.23 -12.94
CA ALA A 525 -25.22 -1.33 -11.65
C ALA A 525 -26.31 -2.40 -11.67
N HIS A 526 -26.37 -3.24 -10.63
CA HIS A 526 -27.60 -3.92 -10.24
C HIS A 526 -27.95 -3.57 -8.78
N PRO A 527 -29.23 -3.31 -8.48
CA PRO A 527 -29.68 -2.76 -7.22
C PRO A 527 -29.74 -3.82 -6.11
N GLN A 528 -29.62 -3.37 -4.85
CA GLN A 528 -29.71 -4.19 -3.65
C GLN A 528 -30.86 -5.22 -3.68
N PRO A 529 -30.64 -6.49 -3.30
CA PRO A 529 -31.73 -7.41 -3.07
C PRO A 529 -32.20 -7.35 -1.60
N ARG A 530 -33.49 -7.05 -1.45
CA ARG A 530 -34.29 -7.44 -0.27
C ARG A 530 -34.26 -8.97 -0.08
N ALA A 531 -34.42 -9.40 1.16
CA ALA A 531 -34.35 -10.80 1.59
C ALA A 531 -35.38 -11.76 0.93
N ARG A 532 -34.92 -13.03 0.75
CA ARG A 532 -35.60 -14.33 0.46
C ARG A 532 -36.19 -14.54 -0.95
N ALA A 533 -36.07 -15.68 -1.65
CA ALA A 533 -35.42 -16.99 -1.49
C ALA A 533 -35.28 -17.63 -2.91
N PRO A 534 -34.56 -18.76 -3.11
CA PRO A 534 -33.82 -19.08 -4.34
C PRO A 534 -34.63 -19.81 -5.43
N LYS A 535 -34.21 -19.71 -6.71
CA LYS A 535 -33.89 -20.86 -7.59
C LYS A 535 -33.48 -20.48 -9.04
N THR A 536 -32.23 -20.83 -9.34
CA THR A 536 -31.66 -21.50 -10.54
C THR A 536 -31.90 -20.98 -11.97
N GLY A 537 -30.80 -20.57 -12.61
CA GLY A 537 -30.54 -20.63 -14.06
C GLY A 537 -29.01 -20.57 -14.29
N ALA A 538 -28.45 -21.55 -15.00
CA ALA A 538 -27.02 -21.92 -14.99
C ALA A 538 -26.05 -20.85 -15.54
N ALA A 539 -24.89 -20.73 -14.88
CA ALA A 539 -23.76 -19.87 -15.23
C ALA A 539 -22.83 -20.52 -16.27
N ALA A 540 -22.21 -19.70 -17.13
CA ALA A 540 -20.98 -20.08 -17.84
C ALA A 540 -19.78 -20.01 -16.87
N PRO A 541 -18.78 -20.90 -16.99
CA PRO A 541 -17.75 -21.07 -15.96
C PRO A 541 -16.71 -19.94 -15.95
N ALA A 542 -16.27 -19.54 -14.75
CA ALA A 542 -15.14 -18.66 -14.53
C ALA A 542 -13.85 -19.30 -15.06
N ARG A 543 -13.01 -18.51 -15.77
CA ARG A 543 -11.77 -19.00 -16.39
C ARG A 543 -10.71 -19.25 -15.31
N ARG A 544 -10.11 -20.45 -15.28
CA ARG A 544 -9.04 -20.83 -14.34
C ARG A 544 -7.72 -20.11 -14.66
N PRO A 545 -6.92 -19.66 -13.67
CA PRO A 545 -5.67 -18.95 -13.93
C PRO A 545 -4.55 -19.87 -14.42
N ASN A 546 -3.62 -19.34 -15.20
CA ASN A 546 -2.33 -19.98 -15.47
C ASN A 546 -1.44 -19.94 -14.22
N VAL A 547 -0.40 -20.78 -14.18
CA VAL A 547 0.50 -20.88 -13.03
C VAL A 547 1.95 -20.90 -13.52
N VAL A 548 2.81 -20.09 -12.92
CA VAL A 548 4.25 -20.06 -13.12
C VAL A 548 4.93 -20.10 -11.76
N VAL A 549 5.74 -21.12 -11.52
CA VAL A 549 6.56 -21.26 -10.31
C VAL A 549 8.02 -21.15 -10.72
N ILE A 550 8.69 -20.11 -10.23
CA ILE A 550 10.13 -19.87 -10.41
C ILE A 550 10.83 -20.26 -9.12
N PHE A 551 11.79 -21.18 -9.21
CA PHE A 551 12.43 -21.81 -8.06
C PHE A 551 13.95 -21.74 -8.17
N ALA A 552 14.57 -20.88 -7.36
CA ALA A 552 16.01 -20.70 -7.30
C ALA A 552 16.70 -21.75 -6.41
N ASP A 553 18.00 -21.94 -6.60
CA ASP A 553 18.80 -23.00 -5.99
C ASP A 553 19.90 -22.41 -5.11
N ASP A 554 19.81 -22.59 -3.79
CA ASP A 554 20.69 -21.97 -2.78
C ASP A 554 20.61 -20.43 -2.68
N MET A 555 19.51 -19.80 -3.12
CA MET A 555 19.30 -18.36 -2.93
C MET A 555 18.83 -18.08 -1.50
N GLY A 556 19.57 -17.23 -0.78
CA GLY A 556 19.27 -16.90 0.59
C GLY A 556 18.16 -15.86 0.76
N TYR A 557 17.56 -15.84 1.96
CA TYR A 557 16.49 -14.90 2.34
C TYR A 557 16.87 -13.44 2.06
N GLY A 558 18.13 -13.07 2.31
CA GLY A 558 18.63 -11.70 2.16
C GLY A 558 19.22 -11.38 0.78
N ASP A 559 18.99 -12.19 -0.25
CA ASP A 559 19.56 -11.96 -1.59
C ASP A 559 18.75 -11.01 -2.48
N PRO A 560 17.42 -11.11 -2.60
CA PRO A 560 16.65 -10.16 -3.40
C PRO A 560 16.60 -8.76 -2.76
N GLY A 561 16.56 -7.72 -3.58
CA GLY A 561 16.48 -6.32 -3.14
C GLY A 561 15.27 -6.04 -2.24
N CYS A 562 14.12 -6.65 -2.55
CA CYS A 562 12.92 -6.58 -1.72
C CYS A 562 13.04 -7.30 -0.36
N TYR A 563 14.14 -8.01 -0.09
CA TYR A 563 14.50 -8.55 1.23
C TYR A 563 15.74 -7.89 1.84
N GLY A 564 16.24 -6.81 1.22
CA GLY A 564 17.41 -6.06 1.69
C GLY A 564 18.73 -6.47 1.04
N GLY A 565 18.70 -7.31 0.01
CA GLY A 565 19.91 -7.76 -0.68
C GLY A 565 20.61 -6.67 -1.48
N THR A 566 21.94 -6.77 -1.53
CA THR A 566 22.82 -5.76 -2.15
C THR A 566 23.83 -6.35 -3.13
N ALA A 567 23.85 -7.68 -3.30
CA ALA A 567 24.79 -8.36 -4.20
C ALA A 567 24.51 -8.04 -5.68
N ALA A 568 23.24 -7.79 -6.04
CA ALA A 568 22.81 -7.31 -7.34
C ALA A 568 21.49 -6.53 -7.21
N ALA A 569 21.18 -5.72 -8.22
CA ALA A 569 19.83 -5.18 -8.35
C ALA A 569 18.90 -6.29 -8.87
N THR A 570 17.75 -6.50 -8.23
CA THR A 570 16.73 -7.48 -8.65
C THR A 570 15.39 -6.81 -8.97
N PRO A 571 15.35 -5.85 -9.92
CA PRO A 571 14.16 -5.05 -10.19
C PRO A 571 12.91 -5.85 -10.59
N HIS A 572 13.06 -7.04 -11.18
CA HIS A 572 11.96 -7.89 -11.63
C HIS A 572 11.38 -8.76 -10.50
N ILE A 573 12.22 -9.35 -9.65
CA ILE A 573 11.78 -10.00 -8.41
C ILE A 573 11.15 -8.95 -7.47
N ASP A 574 11.73 -7.76 -7.39
CA ASP A 574 11.15 -6.66 -6.63
C ASP A 574 9.83 -6.17 -7.24
N ARG A 575 9.65 -6.30 -8.57
CA ARG A 575 8.37 -6.03 -9.25
C ARG A 575 7.32 -7.04 -8.82
N LEU A 576 7.65 -8.33 -8.72
CA LEU A 576 6.73 -9.35 -8.19
C LEU A 576 6.29 -9.01 -6.76
N ALA A 577 7.21 -8.56 -5.90
CA ALA A 577 6.87 -8.10 -4.55
C ALA A 577 5.98 -6.85 -4.55
N ARG A 578 6.29 -5.84 -5.39
CA ARG A 578 5.52 -4.58 -5.48
C ARG A 578 4.13 -4.76 -6.08
N GLU A 579 3.98 -5.70 -7.02
CA GLU A 579 2.73 -5.96 -7.73
C GLU A 579 1.93 -7.12 -7.14
N GLY A 580 2.48 -7.81 -6.14
CA GLY A 580 1.87 -8.95 -5.49
C GLY A 580 2.07 -8.92 -3.97
N VAL A 581 2.31 -10.08 -3.39
CA VAL A 581 2.57 -10.29 -1.96
C VAL A 581 4.02 -10.72 -1.74
N ARG A 582 4.64 -10.20 -0.69
CA ARG A 582 5.96 -10.63 -0.17
C ARG A 582 5.78 -11.38 1.15
N PHE A 583 6.21 -12.64 1.22
CA PHE A 583 6.12 -13.45 2.44
C PHE A 583 7.40 -13.35 3.28
N THR A 584 7.30 -12.69 4.43
CA THR A 584 8.45 -12.53 5.34
C THR A 584 8.74 -13.77 6.17
N ASP A 585 7.87 -14.77 6.11
CA ASP A 585 7.94 -15.98 6.94
C ASP A 585 7.65 -17.28 6.17
N PHE A 586 8.28 -17.43 5.01
CA PHE A 586 8.14 -18.60 4.13
C PHE A 586 9.32 -19.58 4.30
N HIS A 587 9.02 -20.86 4.48
CA HIS A 587 10.02 -21.89 4.77
C HIS A 587 10.06 -23.02 3.75
N VAL A 588 11.17 -23.74 3.75
CA VAL A 588 11.32 -25.03 3.07
C VAL A 588 11.28 -26.16 4.09
N ALA A 589 10.82 -27.34 3.65
CA ALA A 589 10.67 -28.50 4.52
C ALA A 589 12.00 -29.07 5.02
N GLN A 590 13.07 -28.97 4.20
CA GLN A 590 14.43 -29.33 4.58
C GLN A 590 15.42 -28.37 3.93
N ALA A 591 16.55 -28.08 4.58
CA ALA A 591 17.56 -27.19 4.02
C ALA A 591 18.47 -27.87 2.98
N VAL A 592 17.89 -28.56 1.99
CA VAL A 592 18.59 -29.27 0.89
C VAL A 592 17.71 -29.49 -0.35
N CYS A 593 18.32 -29.46 -1.54
CA CYS A 593 17.64 -29.35 -2.83
C CYS A 593 16.57 -30.42 -3.15
N SER A 594 16.92 -31.73 -3.21
CA SER A 594 15.96 -32.77 -3.65
C SER A 594 14.76 -32.86 -2.72
N ALA A 595 15.01 -32.81 -1.42
CA ALA A 595 13.96 -32.81 -0.41
C ALA A 595 12.99 -31.63 -0.61
N SER A 596 13.49 -30.40 -0.75
CA SER A 596 12.62 -29.23 -0.96
C SER A 596 11.83 -29.24 -2.25
N ARG A 597 12.41 -29.79 -3.33
CA ARG A 597 11.72 -29.96 -4.62
C ARG A 597 10.58 -30.97 -4.50
N ALA A 598 10.81 -32.07 -3.76
CA ALA A 598 9.80 -33.07 -3.48
C ALA A 598 8.64 -32.45 -2.67
N ALA A 599 8.97 -31.64 -1.66
CA ALA A 599 7.99 -30.95 -0.83
C ALA A 599 7.09 -29.99 -1.62
N LEU A 600 7.70 -29.13 -2.44
CA LEU A 600 6.98 -28.17 -3.27
C LEU A 600 6.01 -28.87 -4.25
N LEU A 601 6.47 -29.92 -4.91
CA LEU A 601 5.72 -30.58 -5.97
C LEU A 601 4.67 -31.58 -5.47
N THR A 602 4.74 -32.07 -4.23
CA THR A 602 3.81 -33.10 -3.71
C THR A 602 2.97 -32.62 -2.52
N GLY A 603 3.31 -31.47 -1.94
CA GLY A 603 2.70 -31.00 -0.69
C GLY A 603 2.97 -31.91 0.51
N CYS A 604 3.96 -32.80 0.42
CA CYS A 604 4.36 -33.72 1.49
C CYS A 604 5.70 -33.33 2.09
N TYR A 605 5.91 -33.62 3.38
CA TYR A 605 7.25 -33.69 3.92
C TYR A 605 8.07 -34.72 3.14
N PRO A 606 9.34 -34.44 2.80
CA PRO A 606 10.18 -35.38 2.04
C PRO A 606 10.32 -36.75 2.75
N ASN A 607 10.28 -36.71 4.07
CA ASN A 607 10.26 -37.84 4.99
C ASN A 607 9.06 -38.76 4.77
N ARG A 608 7.89 -38.20 4.42
CA ARG A 608 6.68 -38.96 4.10
C ARG A 608 6.84 -39.79 2.84
N ILE A 609 7.62 -39.32 1.88
CA ILE A 609 7.73 -39.89 0.53
C ILE A 609 9.11 -40.50 0.24
N GLY A 610 9.92 -40.69 1.29
CA GLY A 610 11.18 -41.40 1.21
C GLY A 610 12.27 -40.67 0.41
N ILE A 611 12.21 -39.33 0.33
CA ILE A 611 13.25 -38.50 -0.29
C ILE A 611 14.02 -37.78 0.81
N SER A 612 15.33 -38.02 0.88
CA SER A 612 16.23 -37.40 1.87
C SER A 612 17.52 -36.94 1.20
N GLY A 613 18.02 -35.77 1.59
CA GLY A 613 19.28 -35.25 1.07
C GLY A 613 19.20 -34.75 -0.37
N ALA A 614 20.31 -34.87 -1.11
CA ALA A 614 20.43 -34.50 -2.52
C ALA A 614 20.71 -35.75 -3.36
N LEU A 615 19.82 -36.06 -4.31
CA LEU A 615 19.91 -37.24 -5.15
C LEU A 615 20.95 -37.03 -6.26
N GLY A 616 22.06 -37.75 -6.16
CA GLY A 616 23.12 -37.71 -7.17
C GLY A 616 23.02 -38.75 -8.27
N PRO A 617 23.99 -38.77 -9.19
CA PRO A 617 24.08 -39.71 -10.33
C PRO A 617 24.22 -41.19 -9.93
N SER A 618 24.57 -41.48 -8.68
CA SER A 618 24.61 -42.84 -8.15
C SER A 618 23.28 -43.31 -7.56
N SER A 619 22.30 -42.42 -7.43
CA SER A 619 21.01 -42.72 -6.79
C SER A 619 20.20 -43.70 -7.64
N ARG A 620 19.84 -44.84 -7.04
CA ARG A 620 18.97 -45.87 -7.65
C ARG A 620 17.50 -45.72 -7.24
N HIS A 621 17.12 -44.53 -6.82
CA HIS A 621 15.76 -44.23 -6.38
C HIS A 621 15.38 -42.80 -6.78
N GLY A 622 14.08 -42.52 -6.78
CA GLY A 622 13.51 -41.24 -7.16
C GLY A 622 12.08 -41.09 -6.64
N LEU A 623 11.44 -39.99 -7.02
CA LEU A 623 10.03 -39.76 -6.68
C LEU A 623 9.18 -40.95 -7.18
N ALA A 624 8.38 -41.52 -6.28
CA ALA A 624 7.58 -42.67 -6.63
C ALA A 624 6.46 -42.28 -7.59
N ALA A 625 6.16 -43.12 -8.58
CA ALA A 625 5.03 -42.92 -9.50
C ALA A 625 3.66 -43.01 -8.80
N SER A 626 3.65 -43.46 -7.55
CA SER A 626 2.46 -43.46 -6.70
C SER A 626 2.19 -42.13 -5.99
N GLU A 627 3.14 -41.18 -6.01
CA GLU A 627 2.92 -39.82 -5.52
C GLU A 627 2.39 -38.94 -6.65
N THR A 628 1.42 -38.09 -6.33
CA THR A 628 0.82 -37.18 -7.30
C THR A 628 1.49 -35.82 -7.20
N THR A 629 2.09 -35.35 -8.30
CA THR A 629 2.70 -34.02 -8.34
C THR A 629 1.68 -32.93 -8.63
N LEU A 630 2.06 -31.67 -8.37
CA LEU A 630 1.32 -30.50 -8.79
C LEU A 630 1.10 -30.49 -10.32
N ALA A 631 2.07 -30.97 -11.10
CA ALA A 631 1.95 -31.05 -12.55
C ALA A 631 0.89 -32.08 -12.95
N GLU A 632 0.87 -33.26 -12.33
CA GLU A 632 -0.13 -34.30 -12.60
C GLU A 632 -1.54 -33.81 -12.23
N LEU A 633 -1.68 -33.19 -11.06
CA LEU A 633 -2.93 -32.59 -10.61
C LEU A 633 -3.45 -31.52 -11.59
N LEU A 634 -2.57 -30.64 -12.10
CA LEU A 634 -2.97 -29.60 -13.04
C LEU A 634 -3.22 -30.16 -14.45
N ARG A 635 -2.44 -31.15 -14.90
CA ARG A 635 -2.68 -31.84 -16.18
C ARG A 635 -4.04 -32.52 -16.20
N ASP A 636 -4.43 -33.19 -15.11
CA ASP A 636 -5.76 -33.79 -14.96
C ASP A 636 -6.89 -32.75 -14.97
N ARG A 637 -6.56 -31.49 -14.65
CA ARG A 637 -7.45 -30.32 -14.75
C ARG A 637 -7.41 -29.63 -16.12
N GLY A 638 -6.70 -30.20 -17.09
CA GLY A 638 -6.63 -29.72 -18.47
C GLY A 638 -5.54 -28.70 -18.75
N TYR A 639 -4.54 -28.56 -17.87
CA TYR A 639 -3.42 -27.66 -18.08
C TYR A 639 -2.41 -28.24 -19.08
N ARG A 640 -1.76 -27.35 -19.84
CA ARG A 640 -0.46 -27.63 -20.46
C ARG A 640 0.63 -27.48 -19.41
N THR A 641 1.62 -28.34 -19.39
CA THR A 641 2.60 -28.39 -18.29
C THR A 641 4.04 -28.44 -18.82
N ALA A 642 4.92 -27.60 -18.30
CA ALA A 642 6.34 -27.62 -18.66
C ALA A 642 7.24 -27.49 -17.42
N ALA A 643 8.31 -28.27 -17.40
CA ALA A 643 9.41 -28.12 -16.46
C ALA A 643 10.65 -27.61 -17.19
N VAL A 644 11.35 -26.64 -16.62
CA VAL A 644 12.59 -26.10 -17.20
C VAL A 644 13.63 -25.94 -16.09
N GLY A 645 14.83 -26.48 -16.30
CA GLY A 645 15.94 -26.40 -15.35
C GLY A 645 16.17 -27.67 -14.53
N LYS A 646 16.69 -27.54 -13.31
CA LYS A 646 17.11 -28.70 -12.49
C LYS A 646 15.89 -29.49 -12.00
N TRP A 647 15.87 -30.81 -12.21
CA TRP A 647 14.82 -31.69 -11.71
C TRP A 647 15.09 -32.21 -10.28
N HIS A 648 16.17 -32.98 -10.12
CA HIS A 648 16.70 -33.45 -8.83
C HIS A 648 15.81 -34.42 -8.02
N LEU A 649 14.81 -35.07 -8.62
CA LEU A 649 13.95 -36.07 -7.97
C LEU A 649 14.14 -37.49 -8.52
N GLY A 650 15.32 -37.77 -9.08
CA GLY A 650 15.68 -39.03 -9.72
C GLY A 650 16.05 -38.81 -11.18
N HIS A 651 17.13 -39.46 -11.63
CA HIS A 651 17.72 -39.23 -12.95
C HIS A 651 17.49 -40.38 -13.94
N HIS A 652 17.02 -41.52 -13.43
CA HIS A 652 16.68 -42.65 -14.28
C HIS A 652 15.37 -42.38 -15.02
N PRO A 653 15.17 -42.95 -16.22
CA PRO A 653 14.04 -42.61 -17.08
C PRO A 653 12.68 -42.59 -16.38
N PRO A 654 12.29 -43.59 -15.54
CA PRO A 654 10.97 -43.57 -14.88
C PRO A 654 10.74 -42.38 -13.95
N PHE A 655 11.81 -41.71 -13.50
CA PHE A 655 11.74 -40.60 -12.54
C PHE A 655 11.82 -39.23 -13.21
N LEU A 656 11.98 -39.14 -14.53
CA LEU A 656 12.12 -37.86 -15.22
C LEU A 656 10.79 -37.07 -15.26
N PRO A 657 10.82 -35.74 -15.38
CA PRO A 657 9.62 -34.89 -15.26
C PRO A 657 8.46 -35.30 -16.17
N VAL A 658 8.73 -35.77 -17.38
CA VAL A 658 7.69 -36.19 -18.34
C VAL A 658 6.89 -37.42 -17.90
N HIS A 659 7.40 -38.15 -16.92
CA HIS A 659 6.69 -39.26 -16.27
C HIS A 659 5.95 -38.84 -15.00
N HIS A 660 6.08 -37.57 -14.59
CA HIS A 660 5.50 -37.00 -13.37
C HIS A 660 4.69 -35.73 -13.65
N GLY A 661 3.92 -35.75 -14.75
CA GLY A 661 2.90 -34.72 -15.01
C GLY A 661 3.26 -33.70 -16.07
N PHE A 662 4.53 -33.56 -16.46
CA PHE A 662 4.96 -32.53 -17.41
C PHE A 662 4.85 -32.98 -18.87
N ASP A 663 4.29 -32.14 -19.74
CA ASP A 663 4.24 -32.38 -21.19
C ASP A 663 5.59 -32.08 -21.86
N GLU A 664 6.31 -31.08 -21.34
CA GLU A 664 7.61 -30.63 -21.85
C GLU A 664 8.65 -30.57 -20.74
N TYR A 665 9.90 -30.93 -21.06
CA TYR A 665 11.04 -30.79 -20.15
C TYR A 665 12.30 -30.37 -20.88
N LEU A 666 13.06 -29.43 -20.32
CA LEU A 666 14.45 -29.14 -20.67
C LEU A 666 15.26 -28.86 -19.41
N GLY A 667 16.32 -29.62 -19.12
CA GLY A 667 17.20 -29.28 -18.02
C GLY A 667 18.09 -30.39 -17.48
N LEU A 668 18.65 -30.16 -16.30
CA LEU A 668 19.61 -31.06 -15.64
C LEU A 668 18.87 -32.06 -14.74
N PRO A 669 19.17 -33.37 -14.81
CA PRO A 669 18.50 -34.36 -13.96
C PRO A 669 18.89 -34.27 -12.47
N TYR A 670 20.08 -33.75 -12.18
CA TYR A 670 20.65 -33.56 -10.84
C TYR A 670 21.50 -32.28 -10.79
N SER A 671 22.12 -32.01 -9.64
CA SER A 671 22.89 -30.79 -9.40
C SER A 671 24.05 -30.56 -10.37
N ASN A 672 24.27 -29.31 -10.75
CA ASN A 672 25.25 -28.91 -11.77
C ASN A 672 26.71 -29.11 -11.32
N ASP A 673 26.93 -29.25 -10.02
CA ASP A 673 28.21 -29.56 -9.40
C ASP A 673 28.51 -31.07 -9.36
N MET A 674 27.55 -31.94 -9.69
CA MET A 674 27.76 -33.39 -9.73
C MET A 674 28.34 -33.82 -11.08
N TRP A 675 29.51 -33.28 -11.39
CA TRP A 675 30.20 -33.36 -12.68
C TRP A 675 31.73 -33.47 -12.51
N PRO A 676 32.51 -33.76 -13.58
CA PRO A 676 33.94 -34.05 -13.46
C PRO A 676 34.79 -32.86 -13.00
N HIS A 677 34.28 -31.63 -13.15
CA HIS A 677 34.99 -30.38 -12.82
C HIS A 677 34.66 -29.84 -11.42
N HIS A 678 34.02 -30.62 -10.54
CA HIS A 678 33.73 -30.18 -9.18
C HIS A 678 35.04 -29.82 -8.43
N PRO A 679 35.16 -28.60 -7.85
CA PRO A 679 36.41 -28.08 -7.29
C PRO A 679 37.07 -28.93 -6.20
N GLU A 680 36.27 -29.69 -5.45
CA GLU A 680 36.74 -30.55 -4.35
C GLU A 680 36.56 -32.05 -4.57
N ALA A 681 35.95 -32.47 -5.69
CA ALA A 681 35.70 -33.90 -5.90
C ALA A 681 36.97 -34.56 -6.42
N ARG A 682 37.21 -35.82 -6.03
CA ARG A 682 38.31 -36.59 -6.62
C ARG A 682 38.00 -36.88 -8.09
N PRO A 683 38.99 -36.89 -9.00
CA PRO A 683 38.78 -37.31 -10.38
C PRO A 683 38.05 -38.66 -10.46
N GLY A 684 37.00 -38.73 -11.28
CA GLY A 684 36.16 -39.92 -11.43
C GLY A 684 35.07 -40.12 -10.37
N THR A 685 34.87 -39.16 -9.45
CA THR A 685 33.76 -39.21 -8.48
C THR A 685 32.41 -39.05 -9.15
N TYR A 686 32.31 -38.11 -10.09
CA TYR A 686 31.08 -37.80 -10.81
C TYR A 686 31.23 -38.14 -12.31
N PRO A 687 30.13 -38.59 -12.96
CA PRO A 687 30.10 -38.75 -14.42
C PRO A 687 30.03 -37.38 -15.11
N THR A 688 30.04 -37.37 -16.44
CA THR A 688 29.70 -36.16 -17.22
C THR A 688 28.28 -35.69 -16.88
N LEU A 689 28.04 -34.39 -17.01
CA LEU A 689 26.74 -33.78 -16.70
C LEU A 689 25.87 -33.76 -17.96
N PRO A 690 24.73 -34.47 -18.00
CA PRO A 690 23.86 -34.44 -19.17
C PRO A 690 22.84 -33.30 -19.10
N LEU A 691 22.48 -32.75 -20.27
CA LEU A 691 21.28 -31.96 -20.48
C LEU A 691 20.21 -32.82 -21.16
N ILE A 692 19.01 -32.81 -20.60
CA ILE A 692 17.89 -33.63 -21.04
C ILE A 692 16.80 -32.77 -21.65
N GLU A 693 16.21 -33.23 -22.75
CA GLU A 693 14.96 -32.73 -23.30
C GLU A 693 13.93 -33.87 -23.37
N GLY A 694 12.79 -33.70 -22.71
CA GLY A 694 11.83 -34.79 -22.48
C GLY A 694 12.45 -35.93 -21.68
N ASP A 695 12.63 -37.09 -22.32
CA ASP A 695 13.32 -38.26 -21.77
C ASP A 695 14.66 -38.56 -22.46
N ARG A 696 15.16 -37.63 -23.29
CA ARG A 696 16.35 -37.82 -24.13
C ARG A 696 17.50 -36.93 -23.69
N VAL A 697 18.69 -37.50 -23.63
CA VAL A 697 19.93 -36.74 -23.49
C VAL A 697 20.21 -36.03 -24.82
N ILE A 698 20.19 -34.69 -24.81
CA ILE A 698 20.49 -33.85 -25.98
C ILE A 698 21.93 -33.32 -25.97
N ASP A 699 22.53 -33.28 -24.79
CA ASP A 699 23.95 -33.03 -24.58
C ASP A 699 24.41 -33.97 -23.46
N ALA A 700 25.41 -34.79 -23.73
CA ALA A 700 25.91 -35.79 -22.79
C ALA A 700 27.04 -35.26 -21.90
N ASP A 701 27.58 -34.08 -22.20
CA ASP A 701 28.77 -33.54 -21.56
C ASP A 701 28.73 -32.01 -21.50
N VAL A 702 27.82 -31.48 -20.70
CA VAL A 702 27.67 -30.04 -20.44
C VAL A 702 29.00 -29.49 -19.89
N THR A 703 29.63 -28.63 -20.69
CA THR A 703 30.92 -28.00 -20.37
C THR A 703 30.75 -26.77 -19.44
N PRO A 704 31.83 -26.23 -18.85
CA PRO A 704 31.77 -24.94 -18.16
C PRO A 704 31.19 -23.81 -19.02
N GLU A 705 31.53 -23.79 -20.31
CA GLU A 705 31.00 -22.84 -21.29
C GLU A 705 29.50 -23.02 -21.50
N ASP A 706 29.01 -24.27 -21.55
CA ASP A 706 27.57 -24.55 -21.62
C ASP A 706 26.85 -24.13 -20.34
N GLN A 707 27.43 -24.38 -19.16
CA GLN A 707 26.86 -23.97 -17.88
C GLN A 707 26.61 -22.46 -17.82
N ALA A 708 27.51 -21.65 -18.36
CA ALA A 708 27.36 -20.19 -18.46
C ALA A 708 26.20 -19.73 -19.35
N THR A 709 25.57 -20.63 -20.11
CA THR A 709 24.40 -20.32 -20.94
C THR A 709 23.10 -20.88 -20.37
N LEU A 710 23.14 -21.69 -19.30
CA LEU A 710 21.96 -22.41 -18.82
C LEU A 710 20.83 -21.49 -18.37
N THR A 711 21.12 -20.41 -17.63
CA THR A 711 20.08 -19.48 -17.16
C THR A 711 19.35 -18.83 -18.34
N ALA A 712 20.07 -18.38 -19.36
CA ALA A 712 19.50 -17.86 -20.61
C ALA A 712 18.69 -18.93 -21.37
N ARG A 713 19.26 -20.14 -21.59
CA ARG A 713 18.56 -21.25 -22.27
C ARG A 713 17.25 -21.61 -21.57
N TYR A 714 17.24 -21.60 -20.23
CA TYR A 714 16.04 -21.85 -19.44
C TYR A 714 15.00 -20.74 -19.59
N ALA A 715 15.43 -19.47 -19.56
CA ALA A 715 14.55 -18.33 -19.79
C ALA A 715 13.91 -18.39 -21.19
N GLU A 716 14.71 -18.65 -22.23
CA GLU A 716 14.25 -18.76 -23.62
C GLU A 716 13.22 -19.89 -23.79
N ARG A 717 13.50 -21.07 -23.20
CA ARG A 717 12.56 -22.20 -23.25
C ARG A 717 11.24 -21.87 -22.55
N ALA A 718 11.31 -21.24 -21.38
CA ALA A 718 10.12 -20.86 -20.63
C ALA A 718 9.27 -19.81 -21.36
N VAL A 719 9.91 -18.81 -21.99
CA VAL A 719 9.22 -17.83 -22.87
C VAL A 719 8.55 -18.52 -24.06
N ALA A 720 9.28 -19.41 -24.75
CA ALA A 720 8.75 -20.15 -25.89
C ALA A 720 7.52 -21.00 -25.51
N PHE A 721 7.53 -21.63 -24.34
CA PHE A 721 6.37 -22.37 -23.83
C PHE A 721 5.16 -21.46 -23.58
N ILE A 722 5.34 -20.30 -22.94
CA ILE A 722 4.27 -19.33 -22.68
C ILE A 722 3.66 -18.83 -24.00
N GLU A 723 4.50 -18.45 -24.96
CA GLU A 723 4.07 -17.96 -26.28
C GLU A 723 3.36 -19.06 -27.08
N GLY A 724 3.87 -20.30 -27.03
CA GLY A 724 3.25 -21.46 -27.66
C GLY A 724 1.89 -21.82 -27.04
N ALA A 725 1.77 -21.76 -25.73
CA ALA A 725 0.50 -21.99 -25.02
C ALA A 725 -0.54 -20.91 -25.37
N ALA A 726 -0.12 -19.64 -25.45
CA ALA A 726 -0.99 -18.52 -25.82
C ALA A 726 -1.47 -18.59 -27.28
N ALA A 727 -0.64 -19.08 -28.19
CA ALA A 727 -0.98 -19.23 -29.61
C ALA A 727 -1.90 -20.43 -29.91
N ALA A 728 -2.11 -21.34 -28.96
CA ALA A 728 -2.90 -22.54 -29.18
C ALA A 728 -4.42 -22.24 -29.22
N GLU A 729 -5.11 -22.79 -30.22
CA GLU A 729 -6.55 -22.58 -30.44
C GLU A 729 -7.44 -23.17 -29.32
N ASP A 730 -6.94 -24.14 -28.57
CA ASP A 730 -7.68 -24.83 -27.51
C ASP A 730 -7.84 -24.02 -26.21
N ARG A 731 -7.14 -22.88 -26.09
CA ARG A 731 -7.20 -21.93 -24.95
C ARG A 731 -7.00 -22.59 -23.57
N ARG A 732 -6.32 -23.74 -23.52
CA ARG A 732 -6.01 -24.43 -22.26
C ARG A 732 -5.11 -23.55 -21.39
N PRO A 733 -5.34 -23.50 -20.06
CA PRO A 733 -4.40 -22.84 -19.17
C PRO A 733 -3.06 -23.59 -19.13
N PHE A 734 -2.00 -22.93 -18.66
CA PHE A 734 -0.67 -23.54 -18.57
C PHE A 734 -0.08 -23.48 -17.16
N PHE A 735 0.79 -24.45 -16.87
CA PHE A 735 1.64 -24.54 -15.70
C PHE A 735 3.10 -24.63 -16.12
N LEU A 736 3.91 -23.68 -15.67
CA LEU A 736 5.35 -23.66 -15.89
C LEU A 736 6.08 -23.78 -14.55
N TYR A 737 6.95 -24.78 -14.41
CA TYR A 737 7.90 -24.94 -13.32
C TYR A 737 9.31 -24.61 -13.83
N LEU A 738 9.78 -23.39 -13.56
CA LEU A 738 11.11 -22.91 -13.93
C LEU A 738 12.04 -23.01 -12.72
N ALA A 739 12.87 -24.03 -12.67
CA ALA A 739 13.74 -24.31 -11.55
C ALA A 739 15.22 -24.13 -11.94
N HIS A 740 15.74 -22.92 -11.77
CA HIS A 740 17.13 -22.61 -12.11
C HIS A 740 18.11 -23.56 -11.39
N ALA A 741 19.21 -23.90 -12.06
CA ALA A 741 20.35 -24.60 -11.46
C ALA A 741 21.31 -23.62 -10.76
N MET A 742 21.12 -22.32 -10.98
CA MET A 742 21.82 -21.23 -10.32
C MET A 742 20.94 -20.64 -9.19
N PRO A 743 21.51 -20.00 -8.16
CA PRO A 743 22.93 -19.75 -7.93
C PRO A 743 23.72 -20.89 -7.25
N HIS A 744 23.34 -22.16 -7.40
CA HIS A 744 24.13 -23.26 -6.85
C HIS A 744 25.54 -23.29 -7.45
N VAL A 745 26.52 -23.38 -6.56
CA VAL A 745 27.94 -23.45 -6.91
C VAL A 745 28.26 -24.77 -7.63
N PRO A 746 29.23 -24.83 -8.57
CA PRO A 746 30.02 -23.71 -9.08
C PRO A 746 29.15 -22.72 -9.88
N LEU A 747 29.44 -21.43 -9.69
CA LEU A 747 28.69 -20.34 -10.29
C LEU A 747 29.08 -20.14 -11.76
N PHE A 748 28.08 -19.98 -12.61
CA PHE A 748 28.27 -19.57 -14.00
C PHE A 748 27.27 -18.49 -14.37
N ALA A 749 27.78 -17.39 -14.93
CA ALA A 749 26.99 -16.30 -15.48
C ALA A 749 27.35 -16.08 -16.95
N GLY A 750 26.34 -15.72 -17.74
CA GLY A 750 26.51 -15.35 -19.14
C GLY A 750 27.38 -14.10 -19.32
N ASP A 751 27.99 -13.97 -20.49
CA ASP A 751 28.96 -12.89 -20.77
C ASP A 751 28.36 -11.49 -20.63
N ALA A 752 27.05 -11.32 -20.82
CA ALA A 752 26.35 -10.06 -20.65
C ALA A 752 26.29 -9.57 -19.18
N PHE A 753 26.41 -10.49 -18.22
CA PHE A 753 26.28 -10.20 -16.79
C PHE A 753 27.62 -10.28 -16.05
N ARG A 754 28.62 -10.99 -16.58
CA ARG A 754 29.90 -11.21 -15.91
C ARG A 754 30.63 -9.89 -15.62
N GLY A 755 30.97 -9.68 -14.35
CA GLY A 755 31.69 -8.51 -13.85
C GLY A 755 30.85 -7.24 -13.78
N THR A 756 29.52 -7.33 -13.77
CA THR A 756 28.62 -6.17 -13.81
C THR A 756 28.00 -5.84 -12.45
N ALA A 757 27.85 -6.84 -11.57
CA ALA A 757 27.18 -6.67 -10.28
C ALA A 757 28.17 -6.40 -9.13
N PRO A 758 27.75 -5.63 -8.10
CA PRO A 758 28.61 -5.30 -6.96
C PRO A 758 28.98 -6.51 -6.09
N GLY A 759 28.18 -7.58 -6.11
CA GLY A 759 28.41 -8.84 -5.39
C GLY A 759 29.37 -9.81 -6.09
N GLY A 760 30.12 -9.37 -7.11
CA GLY A 760 30.99 -10.22 -7.90
C GLY A 760 30.21 -11.29 -8.67
N LEU A 761 30.83 -12.45 -8.92
CA LEU A 761 30.22 -13.52 -9.73
C LEU A 761 28.87 -14.01 -9.17
N TYR A 762 28.70 -14.04 -7.85
CA TYR A 762 27.40 -14.35 -7.24
C TYR A 762 26.35 -13.31 -7.60
N GLY A 763 26.71 -12.02 -7.51
CA GLY A 763 25.86 -10.92 -7.96
C GLY A 763 25.51 -11.01 -9.44
N ASP A 764 26.46 -11.36 -10.30
CA ASP A 764 26.21 -11.49 -11.74
C ASP A 764 25.16 -12.59 -12.03
N VAL A 765 25.27 -13.72 -11.32
CA VAL A 765 24.28 -14.79 -11.39
C VAL A 765 22.90 -14.34 -10.90
N LEU A 766 22.82 -13.59 -9.80
CA LEU A 766 21.55 -13.04 -9.31
C LEU A 766 20.92 -12.07 -10.33
N ALA A 767 21.72 -11.21 -10.95
CA ALA A 767 21.25 -10.28 -11.98
C ALA A 767 20.72 -11.03 -13.21
N GLU A 768 21.36 -12.14 -13.61
CA GLU A 768 20.90 -12.97 -14.72
C GLU A 768 19.59 -13.72 -14.39
N ILE A 769 19.44 -14.23 -13.17
CA ILE A 769 18.19 -14.82 -12.69
C ILE A 769 17.07 -13.78 -12.68
N ASP A 770 17.33 -12.56 -12.19
CA ASP A 770 16.33 -11.48 -12.22
C ASP A 770 15.93 -11.10 -13.65
N ALA A 771 16.90 -11.05 -14.58
CA ALA A 771 16.62 -10.84 -16.00
C ALA A 771 15.77 -11.97 -16.59
N SER A 772 15.99 -13.23 -16.18
CA SER A 772 15.12 -14.35 -16.54
C SER A 772 13.68 -14.13 -16.06
N VAL A 773 13.48 -13.72 -14.80
CA VAL A 773 12.16 -13.34 -14.27
C VAL A 773 11.53 -12.22 -15.11
N GLY A 774 12.32 -11.21 -15.48
CA GLY A 774 11.90 -10.12 -16.38
C GLY A 774 11.42 -10.62 -17.74
N ALA A 775 12.11 -11.59 -18.34
CA ALA A 775 11.73 -12.19 -19.62
C ALA A 775 10.40 -12.95 -19.54
N ILE A 776 10.16 -13.68 -18.44
CA ILE A 776 8.89 -14.37 -18.18
C ILE A 776 7.75 -13.37 -18.06
N LEU A 777 7.92 -12.33 -17.23
CA LEU A 777 6.90 -11.28 -17.07
C LEU A 777 6.60 -10.57 -18.39
N ALA A 778 7.64 -10.27 -19.19
CA ALA A 778 7.46 -9.66 -20.50
C ALA A 778 6.71 -10.58 -21.48
N ALA A 779 6.93 -11.91 -21.42
CA ALA A 779 6.19 -12.86 -22.25
C ALA A 779 4.71 -12.93 -21.85
N LEU A 780 4.40 -12.91 -20.56
CA LEU A 780 3.02 -12.84 -20.05
C LEU A 780 2.34 -11.52 -20.47
N ASP A 781 3.05 -10.40 -20.38
CA ASP A 781 2.56 -9.08 -20.84
C ASP A 781 2.27 -9.10 -22.36
N ARG A 782 3.20 -9.62 -23.18
CA ARG A 782 3.03 -9.70 -24.66
C ARG A 782 1.88 -10.60 -25.09
N THR A 783 1.65 -11.69 -24.37
CA THR A 783 0.62 -12.69 -24.70
C THR A 783 -0.75 -12.34 -24.11
N GLY A 784 -0.85 -11.30 -23.29
CA GLY A 784 -2.10 -10.91 -22.63
C GLY A 784 -2.48 -11.83 -21.46
N HIS A 785 -1.52 -12.58 -20.92
CA HIS A 785 -1.71 -13.48 -19.78
C HIS A 785 -1.17 -12.93 -18.45
N ALA A 786 -0.72 -11.67 -18.43
CA ALA A 786 -0.19 -11.05 -17.22
C ALA A 786 -1.19 -10.99 -16.06
N ASP A 787 -2.48 -10.82 -16.35
CA ASP A 787 -3.53 -10.63 -15.33
C ASP A 787 -4.23 -11.92 -14.91
N ASP A 788 -4.01 -13.03 -15.63
CA ASP A 788 -4.61 -14.33 -15.35
C ASP A 788 -3.57 -15.41 -14.99
N THR A 789 -2.34 -15.01 -14.67
CA THR A 789 -1.25 -15.91 -14.33
C THR A 789 -0.76 -15.66 -12.91
N LEU A 790 -0.80 -16.70 -12.07
CA LEU A 790 -0.09 -16.71 -10.80
C LEU A 790 1.40 -16.89 -11.08
N VAL A 791 2.21 -15.89 -10.77
CA VAL A 791 3.68 -15.99 -10.78
C VAL A 791 4.17 -16.04 -9.35
N LEU A 792 4.77 -17.16 -8.95
CA LEU A 792 5.37 -17.38 -7.63
C LEU A 792 6.88 -17.55 -7.79
N PHE A 793 7.67 -16.78 -7.05
CA PHE A 793 9.12 -16.88 -7.00
C PHE A 793 9.56 -17.26 -5.58
N THR A 794 10.38 -18.30 -5.45
CA THR A 794 10.98 -18.71 -4.15
C THR A 794 12.28 -19.52 -4.36
N SER A 795 12.90 -20.04 -3.30
CA SER A 795 14.12 -20.85 -3.36
C SER A 795 14.00 -22.17 -2.60
N ASP A 796 14.84 -23.16 -2.94
CA ASP A 796 14.79 -24.51 -2.37
C ASP A 796 15.44 -24.65 -0.99
N ASN A 797 16.32 -23.75 -0.60
CA ASN A 797 16.85 -23.63 0.75
C ASN A 797 17.64 -22.33 0.90
N GLY A 798 18.03 -21.99 2.13
CA GLY A 798 18.95 -20.88 2.39
C GLY A 798 20.33 -21.05 1.74
N PRO A 799 21.21 -20.05 1.87
CA PRO A 799 22.45 -19.99 1.11
C PRO A 799 23.50 -20.96 1.61
N TRP A 800 24.37 -21.42 0.71
CA TRP A 800 25.45 -22.32 1.08
C TRP A 800 26.69 -21.56 1.61
N LEU A 801 26.55 -21.00 2.82
CA LEU A 801 27.47 -20.05 3.45
C LEU A 801 28.96 -20.40 3.40
N SER A 802 29.32 -21.70 3.41
CA SER A 802 30.72 -22.14 3.32
C SER A 802 31.43 -21.62 2.08
N TYR A 803 30.73 -21.34 0.98
CA TYR A 803 31.35 -20.85 -0.25
C TYR A 803 31.70 -19.34 -0.23
N GLY A 804 31.39 -18.64 0.87
CA GLY A 804 31.81 -17.26 1.11
C GLY A 804 31.48 -16.31 -0.04
N THR A 805 32.48 -15.86 -0.80
CA THR A 805 32.27 -14.92 -1.93
C THR A 805 31.40 -15.51 -3.05
N HIS A 806 31.18 -16.83 -3.06
CA HIS A 806 30.31 -17.53 -4.00
C HIS A 806 29.02 -18.06 -3.33
N ALA A 807 28.62 -17.49 -2.20
CA ALA A 807 27.39 -17.84 -1.50
C ALA A 807 26.47 -16.63 -1.35
N GLY A 808 25.17 -16.91 -1.22
CA GLY A 808 24.16 -15.91 -0.88
C GLY A 808 24.15 -15.47 0.57
N SER A 809 23.22 -14.59 0.88
CA SER A 809 23.00 -14.00 2.19
C SER A 809 21.74 -14.56 2.86
N ALA A 810 21.89 -15.02 4.10
CA ALA A 810 20.74 -15.37 4.95
C ALA A 810 20.09 -14.11 5.56
N GLY A 811 20.60 -12.91 5.25
CA GLY A 811 20.22 -11.67 5.93
C GLY A 811 20.76 -11.66 7.36
N ASP A 812 19.89 -11.36 8.32
CA ASP A 812 20.18 -11.41 9.75
C ASP A 812 19.91 -12.80 10.37
N LEU A 813 19.37 -13.74 9.60
CA LEU A 813 19.01 -15.08 10.06
C LEU A 813 20.25 -15.94 10.36
N ARG A 814 20.09 -16.89 11.29
CA ARG A 814 21.19 -17.74 11.77
C ARG A 814 21.47 -18.90 10.81
N GLU A 815 22.76 -19.08 10.53
CA GLU A 815 23.30 -20.13 9.66
C GLU A 815 22.71 -20.13 8.23
N GLY A 816 22.78 -21.26 7.54
CA GLY A 816 22.46 -21.38 6.10
C GLY A 816 22.07 -22.80 5.73
N LYS A 817 22.17 -23.13 4.44
CA LYS A 817 21.92 -24.46 3.87
C LYS A 817 22.40 -25.54 4.82
N GLY A 818 21.64 -26.62 4.92
CA GLY A 818 21.94 -27.79 5.73
C GLY A 818 21.87 -27.63 7.24
N THR A 819 21.10 -26.65 7.71
CA THR A 819 20.73 -26.48 9.11
C THR A 819 19.22 -26.23 9.21
N CYS A 820 18.60 -26.60 10.33
CA CYS A 820 17.21 -26.24 10.62
C CYS A 820 17.04 -24.86 11.28
N PHE A 821 18.12 -24.09 11.43
CA PHE A 821 18.05 -22.67 11.80
C PHE A 821 17.38 -21.86 10.69
N GLU A 822 16.82 -20.70 11.02
CA GLU A 822 16.04 -19.86 10.11
C GLU A 822 16.82 -19.51 8.84
N GLY A 823 18.14 -19.30 8.91
CA GLY A 823 18.94 -19.00 7.73
C GLY A 823 19.08 -20.18 6.76
N GLY A 824 18.82 -21.41 7.21
CA GLY A 824 18.79 -22.61 6.36
C GLY A 824 17.42 -22.93 5.77
N VAL A 825 16.33 -22.64 6.50
CA VAL A 825 14.97 -23.05 6.11
C VAL A 825 14.05 -21.91 5.70
N ARG A 826 14.27 -20.65 6.14
CA ARG A 826 13.48 -19.50 5.71
C ARG A 826 14.10 -18.91 4.45
N VAL A 827 13.31 -18.74 3.40
CA VAL A 827 13.75 -18.37 2.04
C VAL A 827 12.90 -17.22 1.49
N PRO A 828 13.37 -16.44 0.49
CA PRO A 828 12.56 -15.36 -0.03
C PRO A 828 11.38 -15.94 -0.81
N CYS A 829 10.18 -15.38 -0.64
CA CYS A 829 9.01 -15.81 -1.41
C CYS A 829 8.15 -14.60 -1.80
N VAL A 830 7.86 -14.45 -3.09
CA VAL A 830 6.98 -13.41 -3.62
C VAL A 830 6.00 -14.02 -4.61
N ALA A 831 4.75 -13.59 -4.60
CA ALA A 831 3.73 -14.11 -5.50
C ALA A 831 2.87 -12.99 -6.07
N ARG A 832 2.52 -13.07 -7.36
CA ARG A 832 1.72 -12.07 -8.07
C ARG A 832 0.63 -12.78 -8.87
N LEU A 833 -0.63 -12.40 -8.65
CA LEU A 833 -1.76 -12.74 -9.50
C LEU A 833 -2.68 -11.51 -9.53
N PRO A 834 -2.63 -10.66 -10.57
CA PRO A 834 -3.42 -9.45 -10.62
C PRO A 834 -4.91 -9.73 -10.48
N GLY A 835 -5.62 -8.84 -9.78
CA GLY A 835 -7.04 -9.00 -9.50
C GLY A 835 -7.39 -10.02 -8.40
N ALA A 836 -6.45 -10.87 -7.96
CA ALA A 836 -6.66 -11.83 -6.88
C ALA A 836 -5.73 -11.58 -5.68
N ILE A 837 -4.42 -11.45 -5.91
CA ILE A 837 -3.42 -11.11 -4.89
C ILE A 837 -3.31 -9.57 -4.83
N PRO A 838 -3.58 -8.92 -3.68
CA PRO A 838 -3.46 -7.47 -3.57
C PRO A 838 -2.02 -7.00 -3.71
N ALA A 839 -1.78 -6.04 -4.60
CA ALA A 839 -0.45 -5.54 -4.92
C ALA A 839 0.21 -4.78 -3.74
N GLY A 840 1.49 -5.06 -3.52
CA GLY A 840 2.34 -4.37 -2.55
C GLY A 840 2.06 -4.80 -1.11
N THR A 841 1.49 -5.98 -0.93
CA THR A 841 1.20 -6.54 0.39
C THR A 841 2.40 -7.32 0.95
N VAL A 842 2.40 -7.45 2.27
CA VAL A 842 3.37 -8.26 3.00
C VAL A 842 2.56 -9.22 3.85
N SER A 843 2.92 -10.49 3.81
CA SER A 843 2.39 -11.51 4.71
C SER A 843 3.51 -11.99 5.62
N ASP A 844 3.24 -12.00 6.92
CA ASP A 844 4.08 -12.55 7.97
C ASP A 844 3.51 -13.86 8.53
N GLU A 845 2.44 -14.38 7.91
CA GLU A 845 1.92 -15.71 8.25
C GLU A 845 3.00 -16.77 7.96
N PRO A 846 3.25 -17.71 8.90
CA PRO A 846 4.17 -18.81 8.65
C PRO A 846 3.64 -19.72 7.55
N LEU A 847 4.40 -19.86 6.47
CA LEU A 847 4.11 -20.77 5.34
C LEU A 847 5.29 -21.71 5.10
N MET A 848 5.02 -22.86 4.48
CA MET A 848 6.06 -23.78 4.01
C MET A 848 5.80 -24.23 2.57
N THR A 849 6.85 -24.62 1.83
CA THR A 849 6.72 -25.12 0.44
C THR A 849 5.68 -26.24 0.27
N ILE A 850 5.42 -27.06 1.30
CA ILE A 850 4.37 -28.08 1.27
C ILE A 850 2.96 -27.50 1.08
N ASP A 851 2.72 -26.25 1.47
CA ASP A 851 1.42 -25.58 1.35
C ASP A 851 1.11 -25.12 -0.08
N ILE A 852 2.11 -25.10 -0.98
CA ILE A 852 1.95 -24.58 -2.33
C ILE A 852 1.02 -25.45 -3.18
N LEU A 853 1.18 -26.78 -3.15
CA LEU A 853 0.31 -27.70 -3.89
C LEU A 853 -1.18 -27.54 -3.50
N PRO A 854 -1.57 -27.67 -2.22
CA PRO A 854 -2.98 -27.54 -1.84
C PRO A 854 -3.54 -26.13 -2.10
N THR A 855 -2.72 -25.08 -1.96
CA THR A 855 -3.12 -23.70 -2.27
C THR A 855 -3.41 -23.52 -3.77
N ILE A 856 -2.51 -23.99 -4.64
CA ILE A 856 -2.73 -23.92 -6.09
C ILE A 856 -3.87 -24.83 -6.52
N ALA A 857 -4.08 -25.97 -5.85
CA ALA A 857 -5.24 -26.81 -6.08
C ALA A 857 -6.56 -26.09 -5.73
N GLY A 858 -6.63 -25.33 -4.63
CA GLY A 858 -7.80 -24.50 -4.32
C GLY A 858 -8.01 -23.36 -5.35
N LEU A 859 -6.93 -22.76 -5.83
CA LEU A 859 -6.99 -21.67 -6.81
C LEU A 859 -7.44 -22.12 -8.22
N THR A 860 -7.05 -23.31 -8.64
CA THR A 860 -7.23 -23.80 -10.03
C THR A 860 -8.41 -24.75 -10.20
N GLY A 861 -9.21 -24.98 -9.16
CA GLY A 861 -10.33 -25.91 -9.18
C GLY A 861 -10.94 -26.10 -7.79
N ASP A 862 -11.57 -27.25 -7.56
CA ASP A 862 -12.15 -27.54 -6.25
C ASP A 862 -11.06 -27.74 -5.19
N SER A 863 -11.36 -27.35 -3.96
CA SER A 863 -10.52 -27.63 -2.81
C SER A 863 -10.30 -29.13 -2.65
N LEU A 864 -9.09 -29.51 -2.23
CA LEU A 864 -8.78 -30.91 -2.00
C LEU A 864 -9.68 -31.51 -0.90
N PRO A 865 -10.11 -32.77 -1.05
CA PRO A 865 -10.80 -33.47 0.03
C PRO A 865 -9.92 -33.52 1.27
N ARG A 866 -10.55 -33.62 2.45
CA ARG A 866 -9.84 -33.69 3.73
C ARG A 866 -10.20 -34.98 4.46
N ASP A 867 -9.25 -35.53 5.21
CA ASP A 867 -9.50 -36.63 6.12
C ASP A 867 -10.17 -36.16 7.43
N GLU A 868 -10.50 -37.11 8.30
CA GLU A 868 -11.15 -36.86 9.60
C GLU A 868 -10.32 -35.98 10.54
N THR A 869 -9.01 -35.85 10.29
CA THR A 869 -8.08 -35.01 11.06
C THR A 869 -7.82 -33.64 10.41
N GLY A 870 -8.45 -33.36 9.27
CA GLY A 870 -8.38 -32.09 8.55
C GLY A 870 -7.21 -31.96 7.56
N HIS A 871 -6.42 -33.01 7.35
CA HIS A 871 -5.34 -33.03 6.36
C HIS A 871 -5.90 -33.17 4.95
N CYS A 872 -5.25 -32.50 3.99
CA CYS A 872 -5.61 -32.62 2.58
C CYS A 872 -5.31 -34.03 2.05
N LEU A 873 -6.14 -34.49 1.12
CA LEU A 873 -6.03 -35.76 0.43
C LEU A 873 -5.84 -35.53 -1.07
N VAL A 874 -4.82 -36.17 -1.64
CA VAL A 874 -4.61 -36.26 -3.09
C VAL A 874 -4.66 -37.74 -3.46
N ASP A 875 -5.57 -38.12 -4.35
CA ASP A 875 -5.82 -39.53 -4.74
C ASP A 875 -6.02 -40.47 -3.54
N GLY A 876 -6.74 -39.98 -2.52
CA GLY A 876 -7.03 -40.72 -1.30
C GLY A 876 -5.84 -40.85 -0.33
N ARG A 877 -4.69 -40.24 -0.63
CA ARG A 877 -3.50 -40.22 0.24
C ARG A 877 -3.36 -38.89 0.95
N ARG A 878 -2.99 -38.95 2.23
CA ARG A 878 -2.65 -37.78 3.04
C ARG A 878 -1.41 -37.06 2.51
N ILE A 879 -1.56 -35.74 2.35
CA ILE A 879 -0.45 -34.79 2.21
C ILE A 879 -0.34 -33.93 3.47
N ASP A 880 0.79 -33.25 3.63
CA ASP A 880 1.11 -32.50 4.87
C ASP A 880 0.73 -31.03 4.79
N GLY A 881 0.81 -30.44 3.59
CA GLY A 881 0.48 -29.04 3.38
C GLY A 881 -1.01 -28.74 3.50
N HIS A 882 -1.29 -27.47 3.79
CA HIS A 882 -2.63 -26.92 3.87
C HIS A 882 -2.85 -25.83 2.82
N ASP A 883 -4.10 -25.63 2.41
CA ASP A 883 -4.47 -24.48 1.59
C ASP A 883 -4.28 -23.21 2.41
N ARG A 884 -3.38 -22.33 1.93
CA ARG A 884 -3.00 -21.05 2.54
C ARG A 884 -3.38 -19.87 1.67
N TRP A 885 -4.38 -19.99 0.80
CA TRP A 885 -4.79 -18.91 -0.09
C TRP A 885 -5.11 -17.60 0.65
N ALA A 886 -5.63 -17.68 1.88
CA ALA A 886 -5.88 -16.52 2.73
C ALA A 886 -4.63 -15.64 2.92
N ALA A 887 -3.47 -16.26 3.15
CA ALA A 887 -2.17 -15.59 3.30
C ALA A 887 -1.72 -14.86 2.01
N PHE A 888 -2.12 -15.37 0.84
CA PHE A 888 -1.83 -14.74 -0.45
C PHE A 888 -2.68 -13.48 -0.69
N VAL A 889 -3.86 -13.39 -0.08
CA VAL A 889 -4.82 -12.30 -0.34
C VAL A 889 -5.01 -11.33 0.83
N GLY A 890 -4.12 -11.37 1.83
CA GLY A 890 -4.12 -10.45 2.97
C GLY A 890 -5.33 -10.62 3.89
N ARG A 891 -5.84 -11.85 4.02
CA ARG A 891 -6.91 -12.21 4.96
C ARG A 891 -6.31 -13.09 6.05
N ALA A 892 -6.73 -12.89 7.30
CA ALA A 892 -6.40 -13.82 8.37
C ALA A 892 -6.99 -15.21 8.06
N ASP A 893 -6.15 -16.25 8.09
CA ASP A 893 -6.65 -17.63 8.09
C ASP A 893 -7.39 -17.89 9.41
N ALA A 894 -8.72 -18.01 9.36
CA ALA A 894 -9.57 -18.30 10.53
C ALA A 894 -9.37 -19.74 11.06
N GLY A 895 -8.44 -20.51 10.48
CA GLY A 895 -8.06 -21.86 10.84
C GLY A 895 -6.85 -21.94 11.79
N ARG A 896 -6.71 -23.13 12.38
CA ARG A 896 -5.67 -23.57 13.33
C ARG A 896 -4.28 -22.94 13.11
N GLU A 897 -3.65 -22.48 14.20
CA GLU A 897 -2.27 -21.98 14.24
C GLU A 897 -1.33 -22.87 13.38
N PRO A 898 -0.58 -22.30 12.40
CA PRO A 898 0.34 -23.07 11.57
C PRO A 898 1.37 -23.83 12.41
N VAL A 899 1.51 -25.12 12.11
CA VAL A 899 2.47 -26.02 12.76
C VAL A 899 3.39 -26.60 11.69
N TYR A 900 4.69 -26.45 11.89
CA TYR A 900 5.70 -26.99 10.98
C TYR A 900 6.76 -27.78 11.74
N ALA A 901 7.12 -28.95 11.22
CA ALA A 901 8.22 -29.75 11.70
C ALA A 901 9.39 -29.69 10.70
N PHE A 902 10.61 -29.62 11.23
CA PHE A 902 11.82 -29.47 10.43
C PHE A 902 12.69 -30.70 10.64
N TRP A 903 12.77 -31.50 9.58
CA TRP A 903 13.71 -32.61 9.52
C TRP A 903 14.97 -32.22 8.77
N TYR A 904 16.06 -32.91 9.07
CA TYR A 904 17.27 -32.85 8.28
C TYR A 904 18.00 -34.20 8.30
N ALA A 905 19.12 -34.29 7.58
CA ALA A 905 19.90 -35.51 7.40
C ALA A 905 19.03 -36.69 6.91
N ASP A 906 19.23 -37.89 7.46
CA ASP A 906 18.42 -39.06 7.16
C ASP A 906 17.28 -39.18 8.20
N ASN A 907 16.26 -38.33 8.04
CA ASN A 907 15.04 -38.30 8.86
C ASN A 907 15.25 -37.93 10.36
N GLU A 908 16.14 -37.00 10.68
CA GLU A 908 16.29 -36.46 12.04
C GLU A 908 15.27 -35.34 12.29
N LEU A 909 14.35 -35.48 13.25
CA LEU A 909 13.46 -34.38 13.63
C LEU A 909 14.22 -33.38 14.51
N GLN A 910 14.74 -32.31 13.92
CA GLN A 910 15.64 -31.38 14.60
C GLN A 910 14.89 -30.21 15.26
N ALA A 911 13.75 -29.78 14.71
CA ALA A 911 12.93 -28.72 15.32
C ALA A 911 11.44 -28.83 14.99
N VAL A 912 10.60 -28.19 15.81
CA VAL A 912 9.17 -27.97 15.55
C VAL A 912 8.81 -26.52 15.86
N ARG A 913 7.94 -25.94 15.04
CA ARG A 913 7.42 -24.57 15.17
C ARG A 913 5.90 -24.57 15.24
N SER A 914 5.34 -23.73 16.11
CA SER A 914 3.90 -23.41 16.20
C SER A 914 3.76 -21.92 16.49
N GLY A 915 3.20 -21.16 15.54
CA GLY A 915 3.19 -19.70 15.61
C GLY A 915 4.61 -19.13 15.69
N ASP A 916 4.87 -18.26 16.66
CA ASP A 916 6.17 -17.63 16.87
C ASP A 916 7.20 -18.53 17.57
N TRP A 917 6.77 -19.66 18.13
CA TRP A 917 7.61 -20.51 18.97
C TRP A 917 8.27 -21.63 18.19
N LYS A 918 9.59 -21.74 18.28
CA LYS A 918 10.37 -22.82 17.64
C LYS A 918 11.24 -23.56 18.66
N LEU A 919 11.00 -24.86 18.83
CA LEU A 919 11.72 -25.75 19.74
C LEU A 919 12.68 -26.64 18.95
N PHE A 920 13.95 -26.63 19.34
CA PHE A 920 14.96 -27.57 18.85
C PHE A 920 15.11 -28.78 19.78
N PHE A 921 15.46 -29.92 19.20
CA PHE A 921 15.78 -31.16 19.90
C PHE A 921 17.29 -31.40 19.93
N PRO A 922 17.81 -32.18 20.89
CA PRO A 922 19.24 -32.53 20.93
C PRO A 922 19.71 -33.23 19.66
N HIS A 923 20.65 -32.62 18.93
CA HIS A 923 21.29 -33.19 17.73
C HIS A 923 22.64 -32.50 17.46
N THR A 924 23.35 -32.94 16.42
CA THR A 924 24.55 -32.24 15.95
C THR A 924 24.25 -31.57 14.62
N SER A 925 24.31 -30.24 14.60
CA SER A 925 24.21 -29.44 13.39
C SER A 925 25.60 -29.05 12.85
N ARG A 926 25.62 -28.26 11.78
CA ARG A 926 26.83 -27.62 11.25
C ARG A 926 26.78 -26.12 11.47
N SER A 927 27.94 -25.49 11.62
CA SER A 927 28.02 -24.04 11.84
C SER A 927 29.17 -23.40 11.07
N MET A 928 28.88 -22.26 10.43
CA MET A 928 29.88 -21.33 9.91
C MET A 928 30.24 -20.23 10.91
N GLU A 929 29.50 -20.10 12.02
CA GLU A 929 29.80 -19.10 13.05
C GLU A 929 31.20 -19.33 13.62
N GLY A 930 32.04 -18.30 13.49
CA GLY A 930 33.46 -18.34 13.89
C GLY A 930 34.35 -19.20 12.98
N GLN A 931 33.88 -19.66 11.82
CA GLN A 931 34.69 -20.34 10.81
C GLN A 931 35.09 -19.38 9.69
N THR A 932 36.23 -19.62 9.05
CA THR A 932 36.64 -18.90 7.84
C THR A 932 35.82 -19.42 6.65
N ALA A 933 35.06 -18.54 6.02
CA ALA A 933 34.36 -18.86 4.79
C ALA A 933 35.34 -19.08 3.63
N GLY A 934 34.90 -19.86 2.64
CA GLY A 934 35.64 -20.13 1.42
C GLY A 934 35.64 -18.95 0.44
N THR A 935 36.38 -19.10 -0.66
CA THR A 935 36.46 -18.10 -1.72
C THR A 935 36.60 -18.78 -3.08
N ASP A 936 36.17 -18.11 -4.14
CA ASP A 936 36.40 -18.49 -5.54
C ASP A 936 36.00 -19.94 -5.86
N GLY A 937 34.79 -20.33 -5.41
CA GLY A 937 34.21 -21.65 -5.67
C GLY A 937 34.79 -22.78 -4.83
N ARG A 938 35.64 -22.49 -3.83
CA ARG A 938 36.10 -23.45 -2.82
C ARG A 938 35.41 -23.17 -1.49
N PRO A 939 34.82 -24.16 -0.81
CA PRO A 939 34.17 -23.94 0.47
C PRO A 939 35.17 -23.90 1.64
N GLY A 940 34.79 -23.13 2.66
CA GLY A 940 35.34 -23.21 4.00
C GLY A 940 34.83 -24.44 4.75
N LYS A 941 35.44 -24.73 5.90
CA LYS A 941 35.07 -25.89 6.72
C LYS A 941 34.02 -25.50 7.75
N TYR A 942 32.93 -26.26 7.78
CA TYR A 942 32.00 -26.21 8.92
C TYR A 942 32.63 -26.85 10.14
N ARG A 943 32.28 -26.32 11.32
CA ARG A 943 32.46 -27.04 12.58
C ARG A 943 31.17 -27.78 12.97
N PRO A 944 31.26 -28.93 13.65
CA PRO A 944 30.12 -29.50 14.34
C PRO A 944 29.58 -28.53 15.39
N LEU A 945 28.26 -28.41 15.49
CA LEU A 945 27.57 -27.61 16.49
C LEU A 945 26.61 -28.52 17.26
N PRO A 946 26.93 -28.89 18.52
CA PRO A 946 25.96 -29.53 19.38
C PRO A 946 24.80 -28.56 19.66
N VAL A 947 23.59 -28.95 19.31
CA VAL A 947 22.37 -28.22 19.63
C VAL A 947 21.66 -28.95 20.75
N GLY A 948 21.32 -28.23 21.81
CA GLY A 948 20.58 -28.77 22.95
C GLY A 948 19.07 -28.72 22.73
N ARG A 949 18.31 -29.01 23.79
CA ARG A 949 16.88 -28.70 23.81
C ARG A 949 16.72 -27.21 24.14
N CYS A 950 16.47 -26.39 23.11
CA CYS A 950 16.32 -24.94 23.25
C CYS A 950 15.07 -24.42 22.55
N LEU A 951 14.45 -23.40 23.12
CA LEU A 951 13.22 -22.77 22.63
C LEU A 951 13.53 -21.32 22.26
N TYR A 952 13.07 -20.89 21.09
CA TYR A 952 13.20 -19.51 20.63
C TYR A 952 11.82 -18.91 20.36
N ASP A 953 11.65 -17.63 20.75
CA ASP A 953 10.54 -16.76 20.36
C ASP A 953 10.94 -15.96 19.12
N LEU A 954 10.46 -16.38 17.96
CA LEU A 954 10.82 -15.78 16.68
C LEU A 954 10.23 -14.38 16.48
N ALA A 955 9.22 -13.95 17.25
CA ALA A 955 8.71 -12.59 17.14
C ALA A 955 9.76 -11.55 17.61
N GLY A 956 10.49 -11.88 18.68
CA GLY A 956 11.56 -11.06 19.24
C GLY A 956 12.99 -11.48 18.86
N ASP A 957 13.19 -12.74 18.42
CA ASP A 957 14.49 -13.36 18.21
C ASP A 957 14.51 -14.25 16.94
N ARG A 958 14.29 -13.64 15.77
CA ARG A 958 14.40 -14.32 14.46
C ARG A 958 15.79 -14.90 14.16
N GLN A 959 16.79 -14.52 14.95
CA GLN A 959 18.17 -15.00 14.83
C GLN A 959 18.43 -16.24 15.70
N GLU A 960 17.46 -16.69 16.48
CA GLU A 960 17.57 -17.89 17.32
C GLU A 960 18.83 -17.86 18.21
N ARG A 961 19.03 -16.75 18.94
CA ARG A 961 20.21 -16.52 19.79
C ARG A 961 19.91 -16.66 21.29
N HIS A 962 18.65 -16.53 21.69
CA HIS A 962 18.23 -16.47 23.08
C HIS A 962 17.34 -17.66 23.41
N ASP A 963 17.93 -18.68 24.05
CA ASP A 963 17.16 -19.82 24.54
C ASP A 963 16.32 -19.41 25.76
N VAL A 964 15.00 -19.51 25.61
CA VAL A 964 14.01 -19.17 26.63
C VAL A 964 13.26 -20.41 27.15
N ALA A 965 13.77 -21.62 26.90
CA ALA A 965 13.12 -22.87 27.30
C ALA A 965 12.90 -22.99 28.82
N ALA A 966 13.80 -22.42 29.63
CA ALA A 966 13.68 -22.44 31.08
C ALA A 966 12.52 -21.56 31.59
N ASP A 967 12.21 -20.49 30.87
CA ASP A 967 11.20 -19.49 31.26
C ASP A 967 9.79 -19.87 30.76
N HIS A 968 9.69 -20.73 29.74
CA HIS A 968 8.43 -21.14 29.10
C HIS A 968 8.23 -22.68 29.05
N PRO A 969 8.21 -23.38 30.21
CA PRO A 969 8.10 -24.84 30.25
C PRO A 969 6.78 -25.39 29.67
N ASP A 970 5.71 -24.60 29.70
CA ASP A 970 4.41 -24.91 29.12
C ASP A 970 4.44 -24.92 27.58
N VAL A 971 5.14 -23.94 26.98
CA VAL A 971 5.35 -23.88 25.53
C VAL A 971 6.22 -25.05 25.07
N VAL A 972 7.28 -25.37 25.82
CA VAL A 972 8.13 -26.55 25.55
C VAL A 972 7.28 -27.82 25.55
N ALA A 973 6.47 -28.05 26.58
CA ALA A 973 5.62 -29.24 26.66
C ALA A 973 4.61 -29.33 25.49
N ARG A 974 4.04 -28.20 25.07
CA ARG A 974 3.14 -28.12 23.90
C ARG A 974 3.85 -28.54 22.61
N LEU A 975 5.03 -27.98 22.35
CA LEU A 975 5.81 -28.28 21.14
C LEU A 975 6.39 -29.71 21.17
N GLU A 976 6.74 -30.24 22.34
CA GLU A 976 7.14 -31.64 22.51
C GLU A 976 5.98 -32.60 22.17
N ALA A 977 4.74 -32.27 22.55
CA ALA A 977 3.57 -33.07 22.18
C ALA A 977 3.32 -33.08 20.66
N ILE A 978 3.49 -31.93 20.01
CA ILE A 978 3.43 -31.82 18.53
C ILE A 978 4.53 -32.67 17.90
N ALA A 979 5.76 -32.60 18.42
CA ALA A 979 6.87 -33.40 17.94
C ALA A 979 6.62 -34.90 18.10
N GLU A 980 6.04 -35.36 19.22
CA GLU A 980 5.70 -36.77 19.38
C GLU A 980 4.67 -37.26 18.35
N ALA A 981 3.68 -36.43 18.00
CA ALA A 981 2.74 -36.74 16.93
C ALA A 981 3.46 -36.82 15.56
N ALA A 982 4.34 -35.85 15.26
CA ALA A 982 5.15 -35.87 14.05
C ALA A 982 6.07 -37.10 13.97
N ARG A 983 6.71 -37.49 15.08
CA ARG A 983 7.54 -38.70 15.19
C ARG A 983 6.74 -39.98 14.97
N ALA A 984 5.51 -40.06 15.47
CA ALA A 984 4.65 -41.22 15.26
C ALA A 984 4.23 -41.35 13.78
N GLU A 985 3.97 -40.23 13.12
CA GLU A 985 3.53 -40.20 11.72
C GLU A 985 4.71 -40.40 10.74
N LEU A 986 5.80 -39.65 10.87
CA LEU A 986 6.87 -39.55 9.87
C LEU A 986 8.21 -40.15 10.34
N GLY A 987 8.30 -40.54 11.61
CA GLY A 987 9.50 -41.11 12.19
C GLY A 987 10.53 -40.06 12.60
N ASP A 988 11.59 -40.54 13.23
CA ASP A 988 12.72 -39.73 13.69
C ASP A 988 13.92 -40.63 13.98
N SER A 989 14.98 -40.48 13.21
CA SER A 989 16.19 -41.29 13.34
C SER A 989 17.00 -40.96 14.59
N LEU A 990 16.87 -39.76 15.18
CA LEU A 990 17.48 -39.41 16.47
C LEU A 990 16.94 -40.29 17.59
N THR A 991 15.66 -40.66 17.51
CA THR A 991 14.99 -41.55 18.47
C THR A 991 14.80 -42.97 17.95
N LYS A 992 15.36 -43.28 16.75
CA LYS A 992 15.24 -44.57 16.05
C LYS A 992 13.79 -45.02 15.86
N ARG A 993 12.88 -44.07 15.63
CA ARG A 993 11.46 -44.34 15.41
C ARG A 993 11.15 -44.38 13.91
N THR A 994 10.43 -45.40 13.50
CA THR A 994 9.83 -45.48 12.15
C THR A 994 8.44 -44.88 12.18
N GLY A 995 8.13 -43.99 11.24
CA GLY A 995 6.80 -43.37 11.12
C GLY A 995 5.77 -44.31 10.47
N ALA A 996 4.53 -44.25 10.93
CA ALA A 996 3.44 -45.07 10.40
C ALA A 996 2.91 -44.58 9.03
N GLY A 997 3.11 -43.32 8.70
CA GLY A 997 2.63 -42.65 7.49
C GLY A 997 3.67 -42.51 6.37
N VAL A 998 4.85 -43.11 6.52
CA VAL A 998 5.95 -43.05 5.55
C VAL A 998 5.68 -44.00 4.37
N ARG A 999 5.93 -43.51 3.16
CA ARG A 999 5.80 -44.20 1.88
C ARG A 999 7.18 -44.24 1.21
N PRO A 1000 7.61 -45.40 0.68
CA PRO A 1000 8.93 -45.53 0.09
C PRO A 1000 9.01 -44.83 -1.28
N ALA A 1001 10.18 -44.26 -1.57
CA ALA A 1001 10.58 -43.87 -2.92
C ALA A 1001 10.71 -45.10 -3.83
N ASP A 1002 10.43 -44.93 -5.13
CA ASP A 1002 10.61 -45.99 -6.13
C ASP A 1002 12.09 -46.24 -6.42
N ARG A 1003 12.41 -47.46 -6.84
CA ARG A 1003 13.79 -47.90 -7.08
C ARG A 1003 13.96 -48.55 -8.44
N VAL A 1004 15.16 -48.44 -9.01
CA VAL A 1004 15.58 -49.06 -10.28
C VAL A 1004 16.79 -49.96 -10.14
#